data_AF-E0IE71-F1
#
_entry.id   AF-E0IE71-F1
#
_cell.length_a   1.000
_cell.length_b   1.000
_cell.length_c   1.000
_cell.angle_alpha   90.00
_cell.angle_beta   90.00
_cell.angle_gamma   90.00
#
_symmetry.space_group_name_H-M   'P 1'
#
loop_
_entity.id
_entity.type
_entity.pdbx_description
1 polymer ?
#
loop_
_entity_poly.entity_id
_entity_poly.type
_entity_poly.pdbx_seq_one_letter_code
_entity_poly.pdbx_strand_id
1 'polypeptide(L)'
;MRYGVKAAPAPAAGLAMPGLWDGAAIEIMDDGNGIAEALAKRMLAAGAQARVVASVSDKADAVIWLDALKTMDTDEEALLANRRAFEAAKTVAAKFARQGGVFVTVQDTGGSFGLTNLASPRSVWTAGLTGLVKTAAREWPKAAVKAIDLNREGLTAEESSERIFQELFAGGPEYEVGLQAAGTRITPILDLESAASASVSDGRDGQAQSEEPAVLLVSGGARGVTAAAIAALARTERQRFILLGRTPLEEEPVVCRGISDDAGMKRALLEQSKADGTTLPLAELGRKVQRIVMNREIADNLQTLRALGSEVVYVPVDVQNAEALREALLPIRAQWGPITGIVHGAGVLADKAIADKTLDQFDYVFDTKVGGLRALLSVTESDPLSLICLFSSVSARSGNVGQADYAMANEVLNKCAQSEAIRRGSGCIVKSINWGPWDGGMVSPLLKKHFEQRGVNLIPLEEGTAAFVAEATDMNGPVEVVIGGCSEDRPTLIEGASERSWHAELFLPEPSHAPWLNDHRIGGNPVVPAVMALDWFVRAASAAYPHLTVKQCSNLSVKKGIVAAANDGKRIRLTLACFDRTDGLAHARLSFELRGEEGLIHYTADVEMGIVHDTEQGDAPMFEAAGGEAWRWQLADIYDGSKLFHGSAFRVIRELTLAGHEGAEAIFKHDEATAWSHQEGQIDPAMLDGGLQLARLWGIRMFGETTLPTTIGSYAAYRSMPEHESIVCRIRSERRGRYKTVSQLAWLNEQGEVLAELRNVEMHIVAGQ
;
A
#
# COMPACT_ATOMS: atom_id res chain seq x y z
N MET A 1 4.75 -0.38 -18.44
CA MET A 1 5.50 -0.17 -17.19
C MET A 1 5.51 -1.45 -16.36
N ARG A 2 6.61 -1.68 -15.63
CA ARG A 2 6.91 -2.89 -14.85
C ARG A 2 7.38 -2.45 -13.46
N TYR A 3 6.81 -3.03 -12.40
CA TYR A 3 7.18 -2.72 -11.02
C TYR A 3 7.46 -4.01 -10.24
N GLY A 4 8.51 -4.00 -9.42
CA GLY A 4 8.73 -5.01 -8.40
C GLY A 4 7.99 -4.63 -7.11
N VAL A 5 7.48 -5.62 -6.37
CA VAL A 5 6.93 -5.39 -5.03
C VAL A 5 8.00 -5.65 -3.98
N LYS A 6 8.31 -4.66 -3.14
CA LYS A 6 9.29 -4.80 -2.04
C LYS A 6 8.75 -4.22 -0.74
N ALA A 7 9.27 -4.69 0.39
CA ALA A 7 9.02 -4.10 1.69
C ALA A 7 9.92 -2.86 1.88
N ALA A 8 9.35 -1.75 2.36
CA ALA A 8 10.09 -0.55 2.72
C ALA A 8 9.83 -0.16 4.18
N PRO A 9 10.83 0.40 4.90
CA PRO A 9 10.62 0.97 6.21
C PRO A 9 9.53 2.04 6.18
N ALA A 10 8.61 1.98 7.13
CA ALA A 10 7.52 2.94 7.29
C ALA A 10 7.35 3.25 8.78
N PRO A 11 8.17 4.16 9.35
CA PRO A 11 8.06 4.56 10.75
C PRO A 11 6.64 5.01 11.11
N ALA A 12 6.20 4.74 12.33
CA ALA A 12 4.87 5.14 12.77
C ALA A 12 4.73 6.67 12.74
N ALA A 13 3.66 7.17 12.12
CA ALA A 13 3.43 8.60 11.94
C ALA A 13 2.95 9.30 13.23
N GLY A 14 2.59 8.54 14.28
CA GLY A 14 1.97 9.07 15.49
C GLY A 14 0.49 9.44 15.29
N LEU A 15 -0.16 8.83 14.30
CA LEU A 15 -1.54 9.13 13.91
C LEU A 15 -2.44 7.92 14.16
N ALA A 16 -3.54 8.14 14.88
CA ALA A 16 -4.56 7.15 15.17
C ALA A 16 -5.53 6.95 14.01
N MET A 17 -6.05 5.74 13.88
CA MET A 17 -7.16 5.45 12.98
C MET A 17 -8.44 6.16 13.48
N PRO A 18 -9.18 6.86 12.60
CA PRO A 18 -10.43 7.52 12.99
C PRO A 18 -11.53 6.49 13.24
N GLY A 19 -12.51 6.85 14.08
CA GLY A 19 -13.71 6.03 14.31
C GLY A 19 -13.60 4.96 15.40
N LEU A 20 -12.53 4.96 16.19
CA LEU A 20 -12.33 4.06 17.33
C LEU A 20 -12.82 4.65 18.68
N TRP A 21 -13.46 5.82 18.66
CA TRP A 21 -13.79 6.60 19.87
C TRP A 21 -15.28 6.95 19.94
N ASP A 22 -15.65 7.89 20.83
CA ASP A 22 -17.01 8.41 21.00
C ASP A 22 -18.08 7.35 21.27
N GLY A 23 -17.69 6.27 21.95
CA GLY A 23 -18.60 5.16 22.26
C GLY A 23 -18.89 4.23 21.08
N ALA A 24 -18.07 4.25 20.02
CA ALA A 24 -18.11 3.27 18.94
C ALA A 24 -18.12 1.84 19.50
N ALA A 25 -19.07 1.02 19.04
CA ALA A 25 -19.12 -0.40 19.38
C ALA A 25 -18.03 -1.16 18.60
N ILE A 26 -16.91 -1.44 19.27
CA ILE A 26 -15.76 -2.13 18.69
C ILE A 26 -15.87 -3.63 18.99
N GLU A 27 -15.95 -4.42 17.93
CA GLU A 27 -15.98 -5.88 18.00
C GLU A 27 -14.63 -6.45 17.57
N ILE A 28 -14.00 -7.18 18.49
CA ILE A 28 -12.74 -7.88 18.25
C ILE A 28 -13.07 -9.36 18.10
N MET A 29 -12.72 -9.94 16.94
CA MET A 29 -12.93 -11.36 16.71
C MET A 29 -11.99 -12.17 17.59
N ASP A 30 -12.51 -13.18 18.29
CA ASP A 30 -11.72 -14.10 19.11
C ASP A 30 -10.66 -14.84 18.27
N ASP A 31 -9.39 -14.71 18.68
CA ASP A 31 -8.23 -15.34 18.05
C ASP A 31 -7.87 -16.71 18.65
N GLY A 32 -8.53 -17.12 19.74
CA GLY A 32 -8.29 -18.38 20.43
C GLY A 32 -6.99 -18.47 21.24
N ASN A 33 -6.16 -17.41 21.26
CA ASN A 33 -4.88 -17.40 21.97
C ASN A 33 -4.74 -16.28 23.03
N GLY A 34 -5.81 -15.53 23.32
CA GLY A 34 -5.79 -14.49 24.36
C GLY A 34 -5.41 -13.09 23.89
N ILE A 35 -5.09 -12.90 22.60
CA ILE A 35 -4.70 -11.58 22.06
C ILE A 35 -5.92 -10.66 22.03
N ALA A 36 -7.09 -11.19 21.63
CA ALA A 36 -8.34 -10.45 21.57
C ALA A 36 -8.74 -9.88 22.94
N GLU A 37 -8.63 -10.68 24.01
CA GLU A 37 -8.93 -10.26 25.38
C GLU A 37 -7.94 -9.20 25.87
N ALA A 38 -6.65 -9.40 25.62
CA ALA A 38 -5.61 -8.45 26.00
C ALA A 38 -5.79 -7.11 25.27
N LEU A 39 -6.11 -7.15 23.98
CA LEU A 39 -6.39 -5.96 23.16
C LEU A 39 -7.66 -5.25 23.64
N ALA A 40 -8.75 -5.98 23.88
CA ALA A 40 -10.00 -5.40 24.39
C ALA A 40 -9.78 -4.67 25.72
N LYS A 41 -9.05 -5.29 26.66
CA LYS A 41 -8.71 -4.69 27.95
C LYS A 41 -7.90 -3.40 27.79
N ARG A 42 -6.93 -3.39 26.86
CA ARG A 42 -6.08 -2.23 26.58
C ARG A 42 -6.87 -1.09 25.95
N MET A 43 -7.75 -1.40 25.00
CA MET A 43 -8.66 -0.43 24.38
C MET A 43 -9.64 0.17 25.38
N LEU A 44 -10.21 -0.66 26.28
CA LEU A 44 -11.07 -0.19 27.38
C LEU A 44 -10.32 0.75 28.34
N ALA A 45 -9.08 0.43 28.69
CA ALA A 45 -8.24 1.29 29.52
C ALA A 45 -7.90 2.63 28.84
N ALA A 46 -7.85 2.65 27.51
CA ALA A 46 -7.68 3.86 26.72
C ALA A 46 -8.98 4.66 26.52
N GLY A 47 -10.14 4.12 26.91
CA GLY A 47 -11.45 4.77 26.80
C GLY A 47 -12.30 4.34 25.59
N ALA A 48 -11.86 3.35 24.82
CA ALA A 48 -12.59 2.80 23.67
C ALA A 48 -13.48 1.62 24.07
N GLN A 49 -14.71 1.53 23.52
CA GLN A 49 -15.67 0.48 23.88
C GLN A 49 -15.44 -0.81 23.09
N ALA A 50 -14.44 -1.58 23.50
CA ALA A 50 -14.06 -2.84 22.87
C ALA A 50 -14.59 -4.08 23.60
N ARG A 51 -15.08 -5.05 22.82
CA ARG A 51 -15.51 -6.37 23.31
C ARG A 51 -15.09 -7.48 22.37
N VAL A 52 -14.74 -8.63 22.95
CA VAL A 52 -14.45 -9.85 22.18
C VAL A 52 -15.76 -10.52 21.77
N VAL A 53 -15.85 -10.97 20.52
CA VAL A 53 -17.03 -11.63 19.96
C VAL A 53 -16.64 -12.90 19.19
N ALA A 54 -17.56 -13.87 19.15
CA ALA A 54 -17.44 -15.08 18.33
C ALA A 54 -17.97 -14.89 16.89
N SER A 55 -18.73 -13.83 16.64
CA SER A 55 -19.27 -13.48 15.34
C SER A 55 -19.53 -11.98 15.26
N VAL A 56 -19.24 -11.37 14.13
CA VAL A 56 -19.45 -9.94 13.89
C VAL A 56 -20.95 -9.63 13.73
N SER A 57 -21.42 -8.54 14.34
CA SER A 57 -22.77 -8.00 14.19
C SER A 57 -22.83 -6.92 13.12
N ASP A 58 -23.98 -6.83 12.44
CA ASP A 58 -24.35 -5.71 11.56
C ASP A 58 -24.42 -4.34 12.26
N LYS A 59 -24.40 -4.32 13.60
CA LYS A 59 -24.39 -3.11 14.42
C LYS A 59 -23.00 -2.60 14.75
N ALA A 60 -21.94 -3.37 14.53
CA ALA A 60 -20.56 -2.98 14.85
C ALA A 60 -20.21 -1.64 14.18
N ASP A 61 -19.59 -0.73 14.93
CA ASP A 61 -19.00 0.51 14.38
C ASP A 61 -17.57 0.27 13.93
N ALA A 62 -16.89 -0.67 14.59
CA ALA A 62 -15.54 -1.11 14.26
C ALA A 62 -15.43 -2.63 14.38
N VAL A 63 -14.71 -3.25 13.45
CA VAL A 63 -14.39 -4.68 13.45
C VAL A 63 -12.87 -4.84 13.40
N ILE A 64 -12.31 -5.54 14.39
CA ILE A 64 -10.92 -5.96 14.41
C ILE A 64 -10.89 -7.48 14.26
N TRP A 65 -10.56 -7.93 13.04
CA TRP A 65 -10.59 -9.33 12.65
C TRP A 65 -9.27 -10.02 12.96
N LEU A 66 -9.25 -10.86 14.00
CA LEU A 66 -8.08 -11.62 14.45
C LEU A 66 -8.18 -13.14 14.16
N ASP A 67 -9.23 -13.62 13.46
CA ASP A 67 -9.44 -15.07 13.23
C ASP A 67 -8.26 -15.75 12.52
N ALA A 68 -7.54 -15.00 11.67
CA ALA A 68 -6.37 -15.48 10.96
C ALA A 68 -5.10 -15.64 11.83
N LEU A 69 -5.19 -15.30 13.13
CA LEU A 69 -4.15 -15.55 14.13
C LEU A 69 -4.34 -16.86 14.89
N LYS A 70 -5.43 -17.60 14.63
CA LYS A 70 -5.66 -18.94 15.20
C LYS A 70 -4.58 -19.91 14.74
N THR A 71 -4.26 -20.88 15.60
CA THR A 71 -3.46 -22.04 15.17
C THR A 71 -4.24 -22.80 14.11
N MET A 72 -3.58 -23.07 12.98
CA MET A 72 -4.17 -23.76 11.82
C MET A 72 -3.36 -25.03 11.54
N ASP A 73 -3.99 -26.18 11.70
CA ASP A 73 -3.36 -27.49 11.56
C ASP A 73 -3.32 -27.95 10.09
N THR A 74 -4.21 -27.41 9.26
CA THR A 74 -4.32 -27.77 7.84
C THR A 74 -4.38 -26.56 6.92
N ASP A 75 -3.97 -26.74 5.66
CA ASP A 75 -4.09 -25.70 4.63
C ASP A 75 -5.55 -25.33 4.35
N GLU A 76 -6.49 -26.25 4.57
CA GLU A 76 -7.92 -26.02 4.40
C GLU A 76 -8.48 -25.04 5.46
N GLU A 77 -8.04 -25.18 6.71
CA GLU A 77 -8.39 -24.21 7.76
C GLU A 77 -7.84 -22.82 7.46
N ALA A 78 -6.61 -22.73 6.94
CA ALA A 78 -6.01 -21.47 6.53
C ALA A 78 -6.77 -20.79 5.39
N LEU A 79 -7.20 -21.56 4.39
CA LEU A 79 -8.04 -21.04 3.32
C LEU A 79 -9.40 -20.55 3.83
N LEU A 80 -10.01 -21.29 4.75
CA LEU A 80 -11.32 -20.95 5.32
C LEU A 80 -11.30 -19.61 6.08
N ALA A 81 -10.15 -19.19 6.62
CA ALA A 81 -10.00 -17.88 7.26
C ALA A 81 -10.30 -16.71 6.31
N ASN A 82 -9.94 -16.83 5.02
CA ASN A 82 -10.28 -15.82 4.00
C ASN A 82 -11.79 -15.71 3.83
N ARG A 83 -12.48 -16.84 3.70
CA ARG A 83 -13.93 -16.90 3.52
C ARG A 83 -14.67 -16.30 4.71
N ARG A 84 -14.24 -16.61 5.93
CA ARG A 84 -14.81 -16.03 7.17
C ARG A 84 -14.59 -14.52 7.27
N ALA A 85 -13.40 -14.05 6.90
CA ALA A 85 -13.11 -12.60 6.87
C ALA A 85 -14.01 -11.88 5.85
N PHE A 86 -14.23 -12.47 4.68
CA PHE A 86 -15.15 -11.95 3.68
C PHE A 86 -16.60 -11.93 4.20
N GLU A 87 -17.06 -12.96 4.91
CA GLU A 87 -18.38 -13.01 5.53
C GLU A 87 -18.56 -11.91 6.61
N ALA A 88 -17.53 -11.68 7.43
CA ALA A 88 -17.51 -10.58 8.40
C ALA A 88 -17.59 -9.21 7.71
N ALA A 89 -16.79 -8.99 6.67
CA ALA A 89 -16.85 -7.77 5.85
C ALA A 89 -18.24 -7.57 5.22
N LYS A 90 -18.83 -8.64 4.67
CA LYS A 90 -20.19 -8.63 4.11
C LYS A 90 -21.24 -8.21 5.13
N THR A 91 -21.11 -8.64 6.38
CA THR A 91 -22.06 -8.31 7.46
C THR A 91 -22.12 -6.81 7.74
N VAL A 92 -20.99 -6.10 7.69
CA VAL A 92 -20.92 -4.65 7.96
C VAL A 92 -20.97 -3.78 6.69
N ALA A 93 -20.82 -4.38 5.50
CA ALA A 93 -20.62 -3.67 4.23
C ALA A 93 -21.66 -2.58 3.94
N ALA A 94 -22.95 -2.88 4.13
CA ALA A 94 -24.03 -1.92 3.86
C ALA A 94 -23.96 -0.69 4.77
N LYS A 95 -23.60 -0.89 6.04
CA LYS A 95 -23.41 0.20 7.01
C LYS A 95 -22.17 1.01 6.64
N PHE A 96 -21.04 0.34 6.44
CA PHE A 96 -19.74 0.99 6.23
C PHE A 96 -19.68 1.77 4.92
N ALA A 97 -20.29 1.26 3.85
CA ALA A 97 -20.44 2.00 2.60
C ALA A 97 -21.21 3.32 2.77
N ARG A 98 -22.26 3.33 3.61
CA ARG A 98 -23.17 4.47 3.77
C ARG A 98 -22.67 5.49 4.81
N GLN A 99 -22.25 4.99 5.96
CA GLN A 99 -22.02 5.76 7.19
C GLN A 99 -20.54 5.84 7.59
N GLY A 100 -19.67 5.03 6.98
CA GLY A 100 -18.32 4.82 7.50
C GLY A 100 -18.29 3.77 8.62
N GLY A 101 -17.11 3.59 9.21
CA GLY A 101 -16.82 2.57 10.21
C GLY A 101 -15.34 2.22 10.19
N VAL A 102 -14.94 1.23 10.98
CA VAL A 102 -13.55 0.75 11.01
C VAL A 102 -13.51 -0.75 10.68
N PHE A 103 -12.66 -1.15 9.74
CA PHE A 103 -12.45 -2.57 9.42
C PHE A 103 -10.97 -2.91 9.37
N VAL A 104 -10.50 -3.68 10.34
CA VAL A 104 -9.10 -4.09 10.47
C VAL A 104 -8.99 -5.59 10.32
N THR A 105 -8.03 -6.07 9.53
CA THR A 105 -7.64 -7.48 9.50
C THR A 105 -6.23 -7.65 10.05
N VAL A 106 -6.02 -8.65 10.89
CA VAL A 106 -4.68 -9.00 11.38
C VAL A 106 -4.36 -10.45 10.99
N GLN A 107 -3.20 -10.65 10.38
CA GLN A 107 -2.67 -11.95 10.01
C GLN A 107 -1.23 -12.10 10.51
N ASP A 108 -0.72 -13.33 10.50
CA ASP A 108 0.69 -13.62 10.76
C ASP A 108 1.30 -14.39 9.58
N THR A 109 1.86 -13.61 8.65
CA THR A 109 2.66 -14.08 7.51
C THR A 109 4.14 -13.71 7.67
N GLY A 110 4.59 -13.40 8.89
CA GLY A 110 5.98 -13.10 9.21
C GLY A 110 6.30 -11.62 9.46
N GLY A 111 5.30 -10.74 9.47
CA GLY A 111 5.46 -9.29 9.68
C GLY A 111 5.96 -8.53 8.46
N SER A 112 5.95 -9.15 7.28
CA SER A 112 6.37 -8.55 6.01
C SER A 112 5.43 -8.87 4.84
N PHE A 113 4.22 -9.32 5.12
CA PHE A 113 3.27 -9.87 4.15
C PHE A 113 3.89 -10.99 3.30
N GLY A 114 4.77 -11.81 3.89
CA GLY A 114 5.50 -12.86 3.19
C GLY A 114 6.52 -12.39 2.15
N LEU A 115 6.88 -11.10 2.12
CA LEU A 115 7.83 -10.55 1.13
C LEU A 115 9.30 -10.83 1.47
N THR A 116 9.67 -10.77 2.76
CA THR A 116 11.07 -10.97 3.19
C THR A 116 11.27 -12.25 3.98
N ASN A 117 10.22 -12.70 4.67
CA ASN A 117 10.25 -13.85 5.55
C ASN A 117 8.82 -14.37 5.71
N LEU A 118 8.68 -15.64 6.11
CA LEU A 118 7.40 -16.29 6.36
C LEU A 118 7.35 -16.82 7.79
N ALA A 119 6.20 -16.65 8.46
CA ALA A 119 5.96 -17.27 9.77
C ALA A 119 5.91 -18.81 9.67
N SER A 120 5.24 -19.32 8.63
CA SER A 120 5.28 -20.74 8.26
C SER A 120 4.96 -20.89 6.77
N PRO A 121 5.28 -22.03 6.14
CA PRO A 121 4.84 -22.29 4.77
C PRO A 121 3.30 -22.25 4.60
N ARG A 122 2.55 -22.50 5.67
CA ARG A 122 1.08 -22.51 5.65
C ARG A 122 0.46 -21.12 5.73
N SER A 123 1.16 -20.15 6.32
CA SER A 123 0.57 -18.82 6.54
C SER A 123 0.28 -18.07 5.23
N VAL A 124 0.92 -18.43 4.11
CA VAL A 124 0.59 -17.83 2.80
C VAL A 124 -0.86 -18.06 2.39
N TRP A 125 -1.50 -19.12 2.87
CA TRP A 125 -2.89 -19.44 2.54
C TRP A 125 -3.89 -18.49 3.22
N THR A 126 -3.50 -17.75 4.26
CA THR A 126 -4.34 -16.70 4.88
C THR A 126 -4.14 -15.33 4.25
N ALA A 127 -3.15 -15.15 3.35
CA ALA A 127 -2.70 -13.84 2.91
C ALA A 127 -3.72 -13.01 2.12
N GLY A 128 -4.86 -13.58 1.73
CA GLY A 128 -5.89 -12.89 0.96
C GLY A 128 -6.50 -11.68 1.66
N LEU A 129 -6.38 -11.57 2.99
CA LEU A 129 -7.01 -10.50 3.77
C LEU A 129 -6.63 -9.08 3.31
N THR A 130 -5.41 -8.87 2.81
CA THR A 130 -5.03 -7.54 2.32
C THR A 130 -5.82 -7.15 1.06
N GLY A 131 -6.10 -8.10 0.17
CA GLY A 131 -6.95 -7.90 -1.01
C GLY A 131 -8.38 -7.50 -0.64
N LEU A 132 -8.91 -8.03 0.48
CA LEU A 132 -10.20 -7.63 1.04
C LEU A 132 -10.18 -6.18 1.51
N VAL A 133 -9.19 -5.81 2.34
CA VAL A 133 -9.04 -4.45 2.89
C VAL A 133 -8.90 -3.42 1.77
N LYS A 134 -8.06 -3.69 0.77
CA LYS A 134 -7.86 -2.78 -0.37
C LYS A 134 -9.12 -2.60 -1.22
N THR A 135 -9.91 -3.65 -1.38
CA THR A 135 -11.21 -3.54 -2.07
C THR A 135 -12.24 -2.81 -1.21
N ALA A 136 -12.30 -3.10 0.09
CA ALA A 136 -13.13 -2.39 1.06
C ALA A 136 -12.83 -0.89 1.10
N ALA A 137 -11.57 -0.47 1.03
CA ALA A 137 -11.19 0.95 0.94
C ALA A 137 -11.85 1.67 -0.25
N ARG A 138 -12.05 0.96 -1.37
CA ARG A 138 -12.70 1.51 -2.57
C ARG A 138 -14.23 1.50 -2.48
N GLU A 139 -14.80 0.46 -1.88
CA GLU A 139 -16.25 0.33 -1.73
C GLU A 139 -16.81 1.14 -0.56
N TRP A 140 -16.00 1.41 0.47
CA TRP A 140 -16.36 2.10 1.70
C TRP A 140 -15.49 3.36 1.89
N PRO A 141 -15.60 4.38 1.02
CA PRO A 141 -14.72 5.56 1.05
C PRO A 141 -14.84 6.42 2.33
N LYS A 142 -15.85 6.16 3.17
CA LYS A 142 -16.03 6.82 4.48
C LYS A 142 -15.49 5.99 5.66
N ALA A 143 -15.11 4.74 5.41
CA ALA A 143 -14.62 3.84 6.45
C ALA A 143 -13.08 3.90 6.51
N ALA A 144 -12.53 3.76 7.71
CA ALA A 144 -11.12 3.51 7.91
C ALA A 144 -10.87 2.01 7.81
N VAL A 145 -9.93 1.59 6.98
CA VAL A 145 -9.59 0.18 6.82
C VAL A 145 -8.10 -0.03 6.94
N LYS A 146 -7.67 -1.19 7.46
CA LYS A 146 -6.24 -1.51 7.62
C LYS A 146 -6.00 -3.02 7.65
N ALA A 147 -4.93 -3.46 7.02
CA ALA A 147 -4.41 -4.81 7.10
C ALA A 147 -3.07 -4.77 7.84
N ILE A 148 -2.97 -5.54 8.92
CA ILE A 148 -1.77 -5.65 9.74
C ILE A 148 -1.22 -7.07 9.59
N ASP A 149 0.04 -7.17 9.23
CA ASP A 149 0.80 -8.41 9.31
C ASP A 149 1.70 -8.37 10.53
N LEU A 150 1.42 -9.20 11.53
CA LEU A 150 2.14 -9.23 12.80
C LEU A 150 3.05 -10.45 12.83
N ASN A 151 4.36 -10.24 12.93
CA ASN A 151 5.27 -11.32 13.31
C ASN A 151 5.09 -11.61 14.81
N ARG A 152 4.58 -12.80 15.13
CA ARG A 152 4.34 -13.23 16.51
C ARG A 152 5.47 -14.06 17.12
N GLU A 153 6.53 -14.32 16.39
CA GLU A 153 7.63 -15.16 16.86
C GLU A 153 8.21 -14.61 18.18
N GLY A 154 8.13 -15.44 19.23
CA GLY A 154 8.61 -15.07 20.56
C GLY A 154 7.76 -14.07 21.34
N LEU A 155 6.59 -13.66 20.84
CA LEU A 155 5.71 -12.70 21.52
C LEU A 155 4.63 -13.40 22.37
N THR A 156 4.39 -12.84 23.55
CA THR A 156 3.20 -13.14 24.37
C THR A 156 1.93 -12.53 23.77
N ALA A 157 0.76 -12.94 24.29
CA ALA A 157 -0.51 -12.34 23.90
C ALA A 157 -0.57 -10.84 24.25
N GLU A 158 -0.03 -10.48 25.41
CA GLU A 158 0.07 -9.10 25.88
C GLU A 158 0.95 -8.24 24.96
N GLU A 159 2.13 -8.73 24.57
CA GLU A 159 3.04 -8.01 23.65
C GLU A 159 2.44 -7.90 22.24
N SER A 160 1.81 -8.97 21.75
CA SER A 160 1.09 -8.95 20.47
C SER A 160 -0.04 -7.91 20.48
N SER A 161 -0.82 -7.89 21.56
CA SER A 161 -1.90 -6.90 21.73
C SER A 161 -1.38 -5.46 21.80
N GLU A 162 -0.23 -5.23 22.42
CA GLU A 162 0.38 -3.90 22.50
C GLU A 162 0.79 -3.41 21.11
N ARG A 163 1.41 -4.26 20.29
CA ARG A 163 1.81 -3.89 18.93
C ARG A 163 0.60 -3.56 18.05
N ILE A 164 -0.46 -4.36 18.11
CA ILE A 164 -1.72 -4.07 17.39
C ILE A 164 -2.32 -2.75 17.89
N PHE A 165 -2.37 -2.54 19.21
CA PHE A 165 -2.88 -1.31 19.79
C PHE A 165 -2.07 -0.08 19.35
N GLN A 166 -0.73 -0.14 19.39
CA GLN A 166 0.12 0.95 18.93
C GLN A 166 -0.14 1.29 17.46
N GLU A 167 -0.32 0.29 16.59
CA GLU A 167 -0.64 0.52 15.18
C GLU A 167 -2.00 1.21 15.00
N LEU A 168 -3.03 0.79 15.75
CA LEU A 168 -4.37 1.38 15.64
C LEU A 168 -4.45 2.81 16.20
N PHE A 169 -3.68 3.11 17.24
CA PHE A 169 -3.77 4.38 17.98
C PHE A 169 -2.65 5.37 17.69
N ALA A 170 -1.61 4.97 16.97
CA ALA A 170 -0.47 5.83 16.62
C ALA A 170 0.28 5.41 15.34
N GLY A 171 -0.17 4.38 14.61
CA GLY A 171 0.57 3.81 13.48
C GLY A 171 0.65 4.74 12.27
N GLY A 172 -0.50 5.11 11.71
CA GLY A 172 -0.56 5.92 10.50
C GLY A 172 -1.70 5.54 9.54
N PRO A 173 -1.84 6.28 8.41
CA PRO A 173 -2.91 6.08 7.44
C PRO A 173 -2.70 4.91 6.46
N GLU A 174 -1.57 4.20 6.52
CA GLU A 174 -1.25 3.11 5.59
C GLU A 174 -2.26 1.97 5.66
N TYR A 175 -2.70 1.49 4.50
CA TYR A 175 -3.62 0.36 4.43
C TYR A 175 -2.97 -0.99 4.75
N GLU A 176 -1.68 -1.16 4.48
CA GLU A 176 -0.95 -2.41 4.68
C GLU A 176 0.29 -2.15 5.51
N VAL A 177 0.37 -2.75 6.70
CA VAL A 177 1.49 -2.55 7.62
C VAL A 177 2.01 -3.88 8.13
N GLY A 178 3.31 -4.10 7.96
CA GLY A 178 4.04 -5.22 8.55
C GLY A 178 4.72 -4.79 9.84
N LEU A 179 4.52 -5.56 10.91
CA LEU A 179 5.14 -5.38 12.22
C LEU A 179 6.14 -6.52 12.44
N GLN A 180 7.42 -6.25 12.23
CA GLN A 180 8.49 -7.25 12.32
C GLN A 180 8.94 -7.48 13.77
N ALA A 181 9.53 -8.65 14.06
CA ALA A 181 9.96 -9.04 15.40
C ALA A 181 10.90 -7.99 16.06
N ALA A 182 11.81 -7.39 15.28
CA ALA A 182 12.75 -6.36 15.71
C ALA A 182 12.10 -5.00 16.10
N GLY A 183 10.78 -4.87 16.02
CA GLY A 183 10.05 -3.62 16.27
C GLY A 183 9.99 -2.71 15.03
N THR A 184 10.63 -3.11 13.93
CA THR A 184 10.57 -2.42 12.64
C THR A 184 9.15 -2.48 12.07
N ARG A 185 8.65 -1.33 11.64
CA ARG A 185 7.39 -1.17 10.90
C ARG A 185 7.70 -0.99 9.43
N ILE A 186 7.04 -1.77 8.57
CA ILE A 186 7.25 -1.74 7.12
C ILE A 186 5.92 -1.65 6.38
N THR A 187 5.97 -1.22 5.12
CA THR A 187 4.84 -1.28 4.19
C THR A 187 5.32 -1.84 2.84
N PRO A 188 4.51 -2.64 2.13
CA PRO A 188 4.80 -2.97 0.74
C PRO A 188 4.74 -1.72 -0.15
N ILE A 189 5.71 -1.55 -1.04
CA ILE A 189 5.76 -0.49 -2.05
C ILE A 189 5.96 -1.07 -3.45
N LEU A 190 5.53 -0.31 -4.47
CA LEU A 190 5.86 -0.58 -5.86
C LEU A 190 7.14 0.16 -6.20
N ASP A 191 8.18 -0.58 -6.58
CA ASP A 191 9.44 -0.02 -7.02
C ASP A 191 9.48 0.02 -8.54
N LEU A 192 9.74 1.20 -9.11
CA LEU A 192 9.92 1.33 -10.55
C LEU A 192 11.28 0.74 -10.91
N GLU A 193 11.26 -0.51 -11.34
CA GLU A 193 12.46 -1.11 -11.89
C GLU A 193 12.66 -0.59 -13.31
N SER A 194 13.79 0.08 -13.54
CA SER A 194 14.24 0.43 -14.88
C SER A 194 14.20 -0.83 -15.74
N ALA A 195 13.47 -0.78 -16.85
CA ALA A 195 13.39 -1.86 -17.83
C ALA A 195 14.78 -2.30 -18.38
N ALA A 196 15.85 -1.57 -18.04
CA ALA A 196 17.23 -1.90 -18.38
C ALA A 196 17.79 -3.15 -17.68
N SER A 197 17.16 -3.67 -16.62
CA SER A 197 17.57 -4.95 -16.02
C SER A 197 17.03 -6.18 -16.76
N ALA A 198 16.02 -6.01 -17.62
CA ALA A 198 15.64 -7.01 -18.62
C ALA A 198 16.57 -6.92 -19.84
N SER A 199 17.88 -6.78 -19.60
CA SER A 199 18.82 -7.29 -20.60
C SER A 199 18.65 -8.80 -20.58
N VAL A 200 18.40 -9.39 -21.75
CA VAL A 200 18.59 -10.82 -21.96
C VAL A 200 20.06 -11.06 -21.65
N SER A 201 20.40 -11.30 -20.38
CA SER A 201 21.70 -11.81 -20.05
C SER A 201 21.74 -13.17 -20.71
N ASP A 202 22.67 -13.35 -21.66
CA ASP A 202 23.15 -14.65 -22.13
C ASP A 202 23.82 -15.44 -20.98
N GLY A 203 23.21 -15.45 -19.80
CA GLY A 203 23.65 -16.11 -18.58
C GLY A 203 23.41 -17.63 -18.60
N ARG A 204 23.21 -18.22 -19.78
CA ARG A 204 23.39 -19.67 -19.98
C ARG A 204 24.85 -20.03 -20.27
N ASP A 205 25.81 -19.26 -19.79
CA ASP A 205 27.18 -19.73 -19.68
C ASP A 205 27.30 -20.67 -18.46
N GLY A 206 26.95 -21.94 -18.65
CA GLY A 206 27.49 -23.03 -17.81
C GLY A 206 26.55 -24.13 -17.32
N GLN A 207 25.23 -24.07 -17.53
CA GLN A 207 24.35 -25.22 -17.26
C GLN A 207 24.01 -25.93 -18.57
N ALA A 208 24.40 -27.20 -18.68
CA ALA A 208 24.05 -28.06 -19.79
C ALA A 208 22.54 -27.97 -20.05
N GLN A 209 22.14 -27.44 -21.22
CA GLN A 209 20.76 -27.53 -21.66
C GLN A 209 20.40 -29.02 -21.67
N SER A 210 19.41 -29.41 -20.87
CA SER A 210 18.82 -30.73 -20.97
C SER A 210 18.44 -30.97 -22.43
N GLU A 211 18.91 -32.06 -23.02
CA GLU A 211 18.53 -32.44 -24.39
C GLU A 211 17.02 -32.71 -24.52
N GLU A 212 16.34 -32.94 -23.40
CA GLU A 212 14.89 -33.19 -23.35
C GLU A 212 14.07 -31.92 -23.12
N PRO A 213 12.99 -31.70 -23.90
CA PRO A 213 12.13 -30.52 -23.78
C PRO A 213 11.37 -30.49 -22.45
N ALA A 214 11.25 -29.30 -21.85
CA ALA A 214 10.50 -29.08 -20.62
C ALA A 214 9.04 -29.53 -20.73
N VAL A 215 8.48 -30.08 -19.65
CA VAL A 215 7.06 -30.49 -19.56
C VAL A 215 6.32 -29.49 -18.69
N LEU A 216 5.50 -28.64 -19.32
CA LEU A 216 4.77 -27.56 -18.66
C LEU A 216 3.30 -27.93 -18.42
N LEU A 217 2.89 -27.91 -17.15
CA LEU A 217 1.50 -28.05 -16.73
C LEU A 217 0.83 -26.68 -16.68
N VAL A 218 -0.13 -26.45 -17.57
CA VAL A 218 -0.74 -25.13 -17.78
C VAL A 218 -2.23 -25.17 -17.48
N SER A 219 -2.66 -24.54 -16.41
CA SER A 219 -4.09 -24.38 -16.13
C SER A 219 -4.66 -23.13 -16.80
N GLY A 220 -5.84 -23.26 -17.42
CA GLY A 220 -6.43 -22.19 -18.21
C GLY A 220 -5.70 -21.93 -19.54
N GLY A 221 -4.75 -22.78 -19.92
CA GLY A 221 -3.85 -22.56 -21.07
C GLY A 221 -4.45 -22.79 -22.46
N ALA A 222 -5.68 -23.31 -22.55
CA ALA A 222 -6.28 -23.65 -23.84
C ALA A 222 -7.00 -22.48 -24.53
N ARG A 223 -7.24 -21.38 -23.82
CA ARG A 223 -8.03 -20.22 -24.29
C ARG A 223 -7.49 -18.90 -23.73
N GLY A 224 -7.87 -17.78 -24.36
CA GLY A 224 -7.57 -16.44 -23.86
C GLY A 224 -6.07 -16.09 -23.74
N VAL A 225 -5.75 -15.17 -22.80
CA VAL A 225 -4.40 -14.60 -22.66
C VAL A 225 -3.35 -15.62 -22.25
N THR A 226 -3.71 -16.64 -21.46
CA THR A 226 -2.78 -17.70 -21.08
C THR A 226 -2.38 -18.54 -22.29
N ALA A 227 -3.30 -18.84 -23.20
CA ALA A 227 -2.99 -19.55 -24.46
C ALA A 227 -2.02 -18.73 -25.33
N ALA A 228 -2.25 -17.42 -25.45
CA ALA A 228 -1.36 -16.52 -26.19
C ALA A 228 0.04 -16.46 -25.55
N ALA A 229 0.11 -16.40 -24.22
CA ALA A 229 1.37 -16.35 -23.47
C ALA A 229 2.21 -17.61 -23.67
N ILE A 230 1.61 -18.80 -23.54
CA ILE A 230 2.33 -20.05 -23.79
C ILE A 230 2.71 -20.24 -25.27
N ALA A 231 1.90 -19.71 -26.21
CA ALA A 231 2.26 -19.71 -27.63
C ALA A 231 3.47 -18.82 -27.90
N ALA A 232 3.63 -17.70 -27.19
CA ALA A 232 4.83 -16.88 -27.28
C ALA A 232 6.06 -17.59 -26.69
N LEU A 233 5.91 -18.29 -25.55
CA LEU A 233 6.99 -19.09 -24.96
C LEU A 233 7.41 -20.27 -25.87
N ALA A 234 6.46 -20.90 -26.55
CA ALA A 234 6.72 -21.97 -27.52
C ALA A 234 7.50 -21.49 -28.77
N ARG A 235 7.55 -20.18 -29.04
CA ARG A 235 8.36 -19.61 -30.12
C ARG A 235 9.83 -19.47 -29.74
N THR A 236 10.14 -19.34 -28.45
CA THR A 236 11.52 -19.21 -28.00
C THR A 236 12.19 -20.56 -27.84
N GLU A 237 11.50 -21.54 -27.24
CA GLU A 237 12.01 -22.89 -27.05
C GLU A 237 10.92 -23.93 -27.28
N ARG A 238 11.31 -25.13 -27.68
CA ARG A 238 10.35 -26.23 -27.83
C ARG A 238 10.06 -26.83 -26.46
N GLN A 239 8.81 -26.77 -26.02
CA GLN A 239 8.32 -27.43 -24.81
C GLN A 239 7.22 -28.46 -25.13
N ARG A 240 6.92 -29.30 -24.14
CA ARG A 240 5.72 -30.13 -24.11
C ARG A 240 4.69 -29.49 -23.18
N PHE A 241 3.44 -29.38 -23.64
CA PHE A 241 2.39 -28.70 -22.89
C PHE A 241 1.25 -29.64 -22.50
N ILE A 242 0.92 -29.64 -21.22
CA ILE A 242 -0.29 -30.26 -20.67
C ILE A 242 -1.26 -29.12 -20.35
N LEU A 243 -2.25 -28.90 -21.20
CA LEU A 243 -3.22 -27.81 -21.06
C LEU A 243 -4.46 -28.32 -20.31
N LEU A 244 -4.75 -27.73 -19.14
CA LEU A 244 -5.92 -28.06 -18.34
C LEU A 244 -7.05 -27.06 -18.57
N GLY A 245 -8.28 -27.57 -18.70
CA GLY A 245 -9.48 -26.76 -18.76
C GLY A 245 -10.74 -27.57 -18.49
N ARG A 246 -11.87 -26.90 -18.18
CA ARG A 246 -13.13 -27.58 -17.84
C ARG A 246 -13.97 -27.98 -19.06
N THR A 247 -13.59 -27.55 -20.26
CA THR A 247 -14.41 -27.71 -21.46
C THR A 247 -14.12 -29.07 -22.09
N PRO A 248 -15.07 -30.02 -22.15
CA PRO A 248 -14.88 -31.25 -22.90
C PRO A 248 -14.76 -30.95 -24.39
N LEU A 249 -13.83 -31.64 -25.06
CA LEU A 249 -13.72 -31.61 -26.52
C LEU A 249 -14.84 -32.48 -27.09
N GLU A 250 -15.71 -31.87 -27.88
CA GLU A 250 -16.85 -32.50 -28.54
C GLU A 250 -16.73 -32.32 -30.04
N GLU A 251 -17.24 -33.26 -30.83
CA GLU A 251 -17.30 -33.09 -32.29
C GLU A 251 -18.24 -31.95 -32.66
N GLU A 252 -17.76 -31.06 -33.54
CA GLU A 252 -18.58 -29.95 -34.02
C GLU A 252 -19.72 -30.44 -34.92
N PRO A 253 -20.98 -30.03 -34.64
CA PRO A 253 -22.12 -30.33 -35.50
C PRO A 253 -21.87 -29.88 -36.95
N VAL A 254 -22.11 -30.77 -37.90
CA VAL A 254 -21.85 -30.51 -39.33
C VAL A 254 -22.55 -29.25 -39.83
N VAL A 255 -23.76 -28.97 -39.32
CA VAL A 255 -24.56 -27.79 -39.69
C VAL A 255 -23.93 -26.46 -39.28
N CYS A 256 -22.99 -26.46 -38.33
CA CYS A 256 -22.31 -25.24 -37.87
C CYS A 256 -20.99 -24.98 -38.61
N ARG A 257 -20.47 -25.96 -39.35
CA ARG A 257 -19.15 -25.86 -40.01
C ARG A 257 -19.13 -24.74 -41.03
N GLY A 258 -18.13 -23.88 -40.94
CA GLY A 258 -17.97 -22.71 -41.82
C GLY A 258 -18.82 -21.49 -41.44
N ILE A 259 -19.65 -21.57 -40.39
CA ILE A 259 -20.42 -20.44 -39.87
C ILE A 259 -19.65 -19.83 -38.69
N SER A 260 -19.31 -18.54 -38.76
CA SER A 260 -18.50 -17.86 -37.73
C SER A 260 -19.32 -16.99 -36.77
N ASP A 261 -20.54 -16.57 -37.15
CA ASP A 261 -21.37 -15.70 -36.33
C ASP A 261 -22.37 -16.45 -35.45
N ASP A 262 -22.62 -15.91 -34.25
CA ASP A 262 -23.52 -16.49 -33.25
C ASP A 262 -24.95 -16.67 -33.79
N ALA A 263 -25.46 -15.70 -34.56
CA ALA A 263 -26.83 -15.75 -35.09
C ALA A 263 -27.00 -16.86 -36.14
N GLY A 264 -26.00 -17.04 -37.01
CA GLY A 264 -25.94 -18.11 -38.01
C GLY A 264 -25.89 -19.49 -37.35
N MET A 265 -25.03 -19.67 -36.34
CA MET A 265 -24.94 -20.94 -35.61
C MET A 265 -26.24 -21.27 -34.87
N LYS A 266 -26.87 -20.27 -34.23
CA LYS A 266 -28.19 -20.44 -33.59
C LYS A 266 -29.26 -20.86 -34.60
N ARG A 267 -29.28 -20.25 -35.79
CA ARG A 267 -30.24 -20.59 -36.86
C ARG A 267 -30.04 -22.03 -37.34
N ALA A 268 -28.80 -22.42 -37.64
CA ALA A 268 -28.48 -23.76 -38.14
C ALA A 268 -28.85 -24.86 -37.14
N LEU A 269 -28.56 -24.65 -35.85
CA LEU A 269 -28.92 -25.59 -34.78
C LEU A 269 -30.44 -25.66 -34.54
N LEU A 270 -31.15 -24.52 -34.67
CA LEU A 270 -32.62 -24.51 -34.58
C LEU A 270 -33.25 -25.28 -35.74
N GLU A 271 -32.79 -25.06 -36.97
CA GLU A 271 -33.25 -25.78 -38.17
C GLU A 271 -33.00 -27.28 -38.05
N GLN A 272 -31.82 -27.68 -37.58
CA GLN A 272 -31.50 -29.08 -37.30
C GLN A 272 -32.44 -29.66 -36.23
N SER A 273 -32.64 -28.97 -35.11
CA SER A 273 -33.53 -29.47 -34.06
C SER A 273 -34.97 -29.68 -34.55
N LYS A 274 -35.47 -28.77 -35.40
CA LYS A 274 -36.79 -28.88 -36.03
C LYS A 274 -36.85 -30.08 -36.98
N ALA A 275 -35.81 -30.31 -37.77
CA ALA A 275 -35.71 -31.46 -38.67
C ALA A 275 -35.69 -32.79 -37.90
N ASP A 276 -35.04 -32.81 -36.73
CA ASP A 276 -34.94 -33.97 -35.84
C ASP A 276 -36.19 -34.18 -34.95
N GLY A 277 -37.23 -33.36 -35.11
CA GLY A 277 -38.46 -33.43 -34.31
C GLY A 277 -38.29 -33.02 -32.84
N THR A 278 -37.20 -32.33 -32.51
CA THR A 278 -36.90 -31.82 -31.17
C THR A 278 -37.09 -30.30 -31.09
N THR A 279 -37.11 -29.74 -29.88
CA THR A 279 -37.14 -28.29 -29.67
C THR A 279 -36.09 -27.91 -28.66
N LEU A 280 -35.07 -27.15 -29.07
CA LEU A 280 -34.04 -26.64 -28.17
C LEU A 280 -34.50 -25.32 -27.53
N PRO A 281 -34.58 -25.22 -26.18
CA PRO A 281 -34.81 -23.96 -25.50
C PRO A 281 -33.72 -22.92 -25.84
N LEU A 282 -34.08 -21.63 -25.91
CA LEU A 282 -33.14 -20.56 -26.29
C LEU A 282 -31.88 -20.50 -25.42
N ALA A 283 -32.02 -20.76 -24.11
CA ALA A 283 -30.90 -20.79 -23.18
C ALA A 283 -29.93 -21.94 -23.50
N GLU A 284 -30.45 -23.12 -23.85
CA GLU A 284 -29.64 -24.28 -24.21
C GLU A 284 -28.97 -24.10 -25.58
N LEU A 285 -29.69 -23.51 -26.54
CA LEU A 285 -29.14 -23.13 -27.84
C LEU A 285 -27.95 -22.18 -27.68
N GLY A 286 -28.07 -21.15 -26.84
CA GLY A 286 -26.98 -20.23 -26.53
C GLY A 286 -25.77 -20.95 -25.92
N ARG A 287 -26.00 -21.88 -24.98
CA ARG A 287 -24.93 -22.70 -24.38
C ARG A 287 -24.23 -23.59 -25.41
N LYS A 288 -24.98 -24.22 -26.33
CA LYS A 288 -24.41 -25.04 -27.41
C LYS A 288 -23.54 -24.21 -28.35
N VAL A 289 -24.00 -23.04 -28.77
CA VAL A 289 -23.20 -22.14 -29.62
C VAL A 289 -21.94 -21.68 -28.90
N GLN A 290 -22.05 -21.29 -27.63
CA GLN A 290 -20.87 -20.96 -26.83
C GLN A 290 -19.90 -22.14 -26.74
N ARG A 291 -20.38 -23.38 -26.52
CA ARG A 291 -19.54 -24.58 -26.49
C ARG A 291 -18.79 -24.79 -27.81
N ILE A 292 -19.46 -24.64 -28.94
CA ILE A 292 -18.85 -24.76 -30.28
C ILE A 292 -17.73 -23.73 -30.44
N VAL A 293 -18.00 -22.46 -30.11
CA VAL A 293 -16.99 -21.38 -30.19
C VAL A 293 -15.80 -21.68 -29.28
N MET A 294 -16.03 -22.17 -28.05
CA MET A 294 -14.96 -22.56 -27.13
C MET A 294 -14.13 -23.73 -27.67
N ASN A 295 -14.77 -24.76 -28.23
CA ASN A 295 -14.06 -25.92 -28.78
C ASN A 295 -13.24 -25.55 -30.02
N ARG A 296 -13.73 -24.65 -30.88
CA ARG A 296 -12.95 -24.10 -31.99
C ARG A 296 -11.73 -23.33 -31.51
N GLU A 297 -11.90 -22.41 -30.55
CA GLU A 297 -10.79 -21.66 -29.96
C GLU A 297 -9.72 -22.59 -29.37
N ILE A 298 -10.14 -23.63 -28.63
CA ILE A 298 -9.22 -24.64 -28.09
C ILE A 298 -8.50 -25.37 -29.22
N ALA A 299 -9.22 -25.85 -30.24
CA ALA A 299 -8.62 -26.57 -31.36
C ALA A 299 -7.60 -25.73 -32.13
N ASP A 300 -7.91 -24.46 -32.39
CA ASP A 300 -7.04 -23.51 -33.07
C ASP A 300 -5.75 -23.25 -32.26
N ASN A 301 -5.87 -23.05 -30.95
CA ASN A 301 -4.71 -22.85 -30.06
C ASN A 301 -3.84 -24.11 -29.98
N LEU A 302 -4.45 -25.30 -29.90
CA LEU A 302 -3.72 -26.57 -29.94
C LEU A 302 -2.98 -26.77 -31.26
N GLN A 303 -3.61 -26.44 -32.38
CA GLN A 303 -2.98 -26.50 -33.70
C GLN A 303 -1.83 -25.50 -33.81
N THR A 304 -1.99 -24.31 -33.25
CA THR A 304 -0.96 -23.25 -33.24
C THR A 304 0.30 -23.73 -32.51
N LEU A 305 0.15 -24.27 -31.29
CA LEU A 305 1.27 -24.81 -30.53
C LEU A 305 1.97 -26.00 -31.23
N ARG A 306 1.20 -26.89 -31.86
CA ARG A 306 1.74 -28.00 -32.66
C ARG A 306 2.50 -27.50 -33.88
N ALA A 307 2.00 -26.46 -34.55
CA ALA A 307 2.67 -25.83 -35.70
C ALA A 307 3.99 -25.15 -35.31
N LEU A 308 4.11 -24.69 -34.06
CA LEU A 308 5.36 -24.19 -33.48
C LEU A 308 6.34 -25.32 -33.08
N GLY A 309 5.96 -26.58 -33.26
CA GLY A 309 6.79 -27.76 -33.01
C GLY A 309 6.72 -28.29 -31.58
N SER A 310 5.74 -27.86 -30.78
CA SER A 310 5.50 -28.37 -29.42
C SER A 310 4.60 -29.60 -29.42
N GLU A 311 4.84 -30.54 -28.51
CA GLU A 311 3.89 -31.62 -28.21
C GLU A 311 2.81 -31.10 -27.24
N VAL A 312 1.54 -31.36 -27.51
CA VAL A 312 0.43 -30.77 -26.73
C VAL A 312 -0.68 -31.77 -26.46
N VAL A 313 -1.01 -31.91 -25.17
CA VAL A 313 -2.15 -32.69 -24.67
C VAL A 313 -3.11 -31.73 -23.96
N TYR A 314 -4.38 -31.79 -24.32
CA TYR A 314 -5.44 -31.09 -23.60
C TYR A 314 -6.18 -32.07 -22.70
N VAL A 315 -6.31 -31.72 -21.42
CA VAL A 315 -6.97 -32.53 -20.40
C VAL A 315 -8.22 -31.79 -19.92
N PRO A 316 -9.43 -32.27 -20.26
CA PRO A 316 -10.67 -31.71 -19.75
C PRO A 316 -10.87 -32.12 -18.28
N VAL A 317 -10.43 -31.28 -17.34
CA VAL A 317 -10.47 -31.55 -15.90
C VAL A 317 -10.68 -30.25 -15.12
N ASP A 318 -11.35 -30.35 -13.97
CA ASP A 318 -11.38 -29.25 -13.01
C ASP A 318 -10.04 -29.19 -12.27
N VAL A 319 -9.37 -28.04 -12.36
CA VAL A 319 -8.06 -27.83 -11.71
C VAL A 319 -8.16 -27.93 -10.19
N GLN A 320 -9.35 -27.78 -9.60
CA GLN A 320 -9.54 -27.90 -8.15
C GLN A 320 -9.52 -29.36 -7.67
N ASN A 321 -9.75 -30.33 -8.56
CA ASN A 321 -9.83 -31.74 -8.21
C ASN A 321 -8.44 -32.40 -8.32
N ALA A 322 -7.69 -32.37 -7.21
CA ALA A 322 -6.36 -32.94 -7.15
C ALA A 322 -6.32 -34.44 -7.52
N GLU A 323 -7.34 -35.22 -7.17
CA GLU A 323 -7.35 -36.65 -7.46
C GLU A 323 -7.57 -36.93 -8.95
N ALA A 324 -8.56 -36.27 -9.57
CA ALA A 324 -8.76 -36.35 -11.01
C ALA A 324 -7.54 -35.84 -11.80
N LEU A 325 -6.84 -34.82 -11.28
CA LEU A 325 -5.58 -34.37 -11.86
C LEU A 325 -4.49 -35.44 -11.77
N ARG A 326 -4.30 -36.10 -10.62
CA ARG A 326 -3.32 -37.19 -10.49
C ARG A 326 -3.61 -38.30 -11.51
N GLU A 327 -4.85 -38.78 -11.56
CA GLU A 327 -5.27 -39.84 -12.48
C GLU A 327 -5.00 -39.46 -13.95
N ALA A 328 -5.35 -38.23 -14.33
CA ALA A 328 -5.16 -37.75 -15.70
C ALA A 328 -3.69 -37.55 -16.08
N LEU A 329 -2.81 -37.24 -15.12
CA LEU A 329 -1.39 -37.01 -15.36
C LEU A 329 -0.56 -38.29 -15.43
N LEU A 330 -1.00 -39.40 -14.82
CA LEU A 330 -0.29 -40.69 -14.83
C LEU A 330 0.15 -41.17 -16.23
N PRO A 331 -0.75 -41.28 -17.23
CA PRO A 331 -0.35 -41.74 -18.56
C PRO A 331 0.60 -40.76 -19.27
N ILE A 332 0.44 -39.46 -19.02
CA ILE A 332 1.29 -38.42 -19.63
C ILE A 332 2.70 -38.50 -19.03
N ARG A 333 2.83 -38.67 -17.72
CA ARG A 333 4.13 -38.85 -17.04
C ARG A 333 4.87 -40.08 -17.52
N ALA A 334 4.15 -41.18 -17.79
CA ALA A 334 4.76 -42.39 -18.33
C ALA A 334 5.34 -42.19 -19.73
N GLN A 335 4.80 -41.24 -20.51
CA GLN A 335 5.25 -40.95 -21.88
C GLN A 335 6.28 -39.81 -21.94
N TRP A 336 6.09 -38.75 -21.17
CA TRP A 336 6.83 -37.49 -21.29
C TRP A 336 7.85 -37.25 -20.16
N GLY A 337 7.82 -38.05 -19.11
CA GLY A 337 8.65 -37.86 -17.92
C GLY A 337 7.99 -36.96 -16.85
N PRO A 338 8.77 -36.51 -15.85
CA PRO A 338 8.25 -35.65 -14.78
C PRO A 338 7.86 -34.27 -15.32
N ILE A 339 6.97 -33.59 -14.60
CA ILE A 339 6.59 -32.21 -14.91
C ILE A 339 7.74 -31.31 -14.46
N THR A 340 8.14 -30.34 -15.28
CA THR A 340 9.27 -29.45 -14.97
C THR A 340 8.83 -28.00 -14.82
N GLY A 341 7.58 -27.66 -15.10
CA GLY A 341 7.07 -26.34 -14.77
C GLY A 341 5.56 -26.22 -14.69
N ILE A 342 5.11 -25.17 -14.02
CA ILE A 342 3.71 -24.81 -13.84
C ILE A 342 3.46 -23.42 -14.40
N VAL A 343 2.38 -23.27 -15.17
CA VAL A 343 1.80 -21.97 -15.50
C VAL A 343 0.34 -21.97 -15.03
N HIS A 344 0.03 -21.13 -14.06
CA HIS A 344 -1.30 -21.05 -13.47
C HIS A 344 -2.07 -19.83 -13.98
N GLY A 345 -2.84 -20.02 -15.05
CA GLY A 345 -3.68 -19.00 -15.68
C GLY A 345 -5.18 -19.18 -15.46
N ALA A 346 -5.60 -20.22 -14.73
CA ALA A 346 -7.02 -20.46 -14.46
C ALA A 346 -7.61 -19.34 -13.60
N GLY A 347 -8.77 -18.85 -14.01
CA GLY A 347 -9.48 -17.79 -13.30
C GLY A 347 -10.87 -17.58 -13.88
N VAL A 348 -11.76 -17.06 -13.04
CA VAL A 348 -13.13 -16.69 -13.36
C VAL A 348 -13.48 -15.40 -12.63
N LEU A 349 -14.53 -14.71 -13.08
CA LEU A 349 -15.04 -13.49 -12.47
C LEU A 349 -16.50 -13.66 -12.09
N ALA A 350 -16.90 -13.01 -10.99
CA ALA A 350 -18.27 -12.94 -10.51
C ALA A 350 -18.51 -11.59 -9.83
N ASP A 351 -18.16 -10.51 -10.54
CA ASP A 351 -18.02 -9.16 -9.99
C ASP A 351 -19.31 -8.67 -9.34
N LYS A 352 -19.20 -8.31 -8.05
CA LYS A 352 -20.30 -7.82 -7.23
C LYS A 352 -19.76 -7.17 -5.96
N ALA A 353 -20.36 -6.05 -5.53
CA ALA A 353 -19.95 -5.37 -4.29
C ALA A 353 -19.99 -6.33 -3.10
N ILE A 354 -19.14 -6.12 -2.10
CA ILE A 354 -19.02 -6.97 -0.91
C ILE A 354 -20.39 -7.22 -0.27
N ALA A 355 -21.23 -6.18 -0.17
CA ALA A 355 -22.58 -6.26 0.38
C ALA A 355 -23.50 -7.25 -0.37
N ASP A 356 -23.39 -7.32 -1.69
CA ASP A 356 -24.35 -8.06 -2.53
C ASP A 356 -23.84 -9.43 -2.99
N LYS A 357 -22.55 -9.70 -2.80
CA LYS A 357 -21.88 -10.90 -3.27
C LYS A 357 -22.18 -12.12 -2.40
N THR A 358 -22.54 -13.24 -3.02
CA THR A 358 -22.86 -14.46 -2.27
C THR A 358 -21.60 -15.24 -1.93
N LEU A 359 -21.68 -16.13 -0.93
CA LEU A 359 -20.55 -17.00 -0.58
C LEU A 359 -20.25 -18.01 -1.69
N ASP A 360 -21.27 -18.56 -2.37
CA ASP A 360 -21.04 -19.42 -3.55
C ASP A 360 -20.29 -18.70 -4.68
N GLN A 361 -20.55 -17.40 -4.87
CA GLN A 361 -19.80 -16.58 -5.84
C GLN A 361 -18.36 -16.35 -5.40
N PHE A 362 -18.14 -16.12 -4.10
CA PHE A 362 -16.80 -16.04 -3.52
C PHE A 362 -16.04 -17.35 -3.74
N ASP A 363 -16.62 -18.48 -3.33
CA ASP A 363 -16.03 -19.81 -3.42
C ASP A 363 -15.68 -20.13 -4.89
N TYR A 364 -16.59 -19.85 -5.83
CA TYR A 364 -16.36 -20.05 -7.26
C TYR A 364 -15.13 -19.31 -7.82
N VAL A 365 -14.92 -18.04 -7.44
CA VAL A 365 -13.79 -17.23 -7.91
C VAL A 365 -12.52 -17.58 -7.16
N PHE A 366 -12.59 -17.65 -5.84
CA PHE A 366 -11.45 -17.87 -4.96
C PHE A 366 -10.85 -19.26 -5.18
N ASP A 367 -11.66 -20.32 -5.19
CA ASP A 367 -11.17 -21.69 -5.30
C ASP A 367 -10.64 -22.02 -6.70
N THR A 368 -11.16 -21.38 -7.75
CA THR A 368 -10.63 -21.56 -9.12
C THR A 368 -9.15 -21.18 -9.20
N LYS A 369 -8.73 -20.16 -8.45
CA LYS A 369 -7.34 -19.71 -8.36
C LYS A 369 -6.60 -20.45 -7.25
N VAL A 370 -7.05 -20.28 -6.01
CA VAL A 370 -6.30 -20.72 -4.84
C VAL A 370 -6.37 -22.24 -4.67
N GLY A 371 -7.59 -22.80 -4.74
CA GLY A 371 -7.79 -24.26 -4.73
C GLY A 371 -7.10 -24.94 -5.91
N GLY A 372 -7.17 -24.33 -7.10
CA GLY A 372 -6.45 -24.77 -8.30
C GLY A 372 -4.94 -24.80 -8.12
N LEU A 373 -4.33 -23.72 -7.61
CA LEU A 373 -2.90 -23.67 -7.33
C LEU A 373 -2.49 -24.72 -6.28
N ARG A 374 -3.25 -24.86 -5.19
CA ARG A 374 -3.00 -25.88 -4.15
C ARG A 374 -3.00 -27.29 -4.73
N ALA A 375 -3.97 -27.60 -5.60
CA ALA A 375 -4.03 -28.89 -6.27
C ALA A 375 -2.82 -29.09 -7.20
N LEU A 376 -2.45 -28.10 -8.01
CA LEU A 376 -1.28 -28.14 -8.89
C LEU A 376 0.01 -28.41 -8.09
N LEU A 377 0.27 -27.64 -7.04
CA LEU A 377 1.46 -27.81 -6.19
C LEU A 377 1.50 -29.19 -5.52
N SER A 378 0.34 -29.71 -5.11
CA SER A 378 0.23 -31.04 -4.49
C SER A 378 0.50 -32.18 -5.49
N VAL A 379 0.01 -32.08 -6.73
CA VAL A 379 0.25 -33.14 -7.74
C VAL A 379 1.65 -33.09 -8.36
N THR A 380 2.41 -32.02 -8.10
CA THR A 380 3.79 -31.81 -8.55
C THR A 380 4.78 -31.69 -7.39
N GLU A 381 4.42 -32.13 -6.18
CA GLU A 381 5.26 -31.94 -4.99
C GLU A 381 6.63 -32.62 -5.14
N SER A 382 6.65 -33.82 -5.74
CA SER A 382 7.86 -34.61 -5.99
C SER A 382 8.56 -34.30 -7.31
N ASP A 383 8.09 -33.30 -8.06
CA ASP A 383 8.63 -32.97 -9.38
C ASP A 383 9.80 -31.98 -9.32
N PRO A 384 10.77 -32.10 -10.25
CA PRO A 384 11.90 -31.18 -10.37
C PRO A 384 11.49 -29.89 -11.10
N LEU A 385 10.55 -29.13 -10.53
CA LEU A 385 10.08 -27.89 -11.16
C LEU A 385 11.21 -26.86 -11.23
N SER A 386 11.47 -26.37 -12.44
CA SER A 386 12.38 -25.26 -12.74
C SER A 386 11.65 -23.97 -13.11
N LEU A 387 10.31 -24.01 -13.28
CA LEU A 387 9.48 -22.84 -13.54
C LEU A 387 8.12 -22.93 -12.82
N ILE A 388 7.74 -21.87 -12.11
CA ILE A 388 6.39 -21.63 -11.59
C ILE A 388 6.00 -20.21 -11.94
N CYS A 389 5.04 -20.03 -12.84
CA CYS A 389 4.52 -18.72 -13.21
C CYS A 389 3.02 -18.62 -12.90
N LEU A 390 2.63 -17.68 -12.05
CA LEU A 390 1.26 -17.47 -11.60
C LEU A 390 0.69 -16.19 -12.21
N PHE A 391 -0.47 -16.29 -12.84
CA PHE A 391 -1.19 -15.13 -13.38
C PHE A 391 -2.05 -14.54 -12.26
N SER A 392 -1.47 -13.55 -11.60
CA SER A 392 -2.11 -12.72 -10.60
C SER A 392 -2.78 -11.51 -11.26
N SER A 393 -3.16 -10.49 -10.48
CA SER A 393 -3.81 -9.27 -10.98
C SER A 393 -3.44 -8.04 -10.16
N VAL A 394 -3.39 -6.88 -10.80
CA VAL A 394 -3.26 -5.58 -10.10
C VAL A 394 -4.30 -5.34 -9.02
N SER A 395 -5.45 -6.01 -9.10
CA SER A 395 -6.48 -5.96 -8.06
C SER A 395 -5.99 -6.48 -6.70
N ALA A 396 -5.02 -7.41 -6.67
CA ALA A 396 -4.39 -7.84 -5.42
C ALA A 396 -3.71 -6.66 -4.71
N ARG A 397 -2.93 -5.85 -5.45
CA ARG A 397 -2.18 -4.71 -4.88
C ARG A 397 -2.98 -3.42 -4.71
N SER A 398 -4.04 -3.25 -5.49
CA SER A 398 -4.78 -1.97 -5.52
C SER A 398 -6.23 -2.07 -5.06
N GLY A 399 -6.77 -3.27 -4.87
CA GLY A 399 -8.20 -3.53 -4.73
C GLY A 399 -8.97 -3.19 -6.02
N ASN A 400 -10.18 -3.73 -6.19
CA ASN A 400 -11.07 -3.27 -7.25
C ASN A 400 -12.53 -3.42 -6.85
N VAL A 401 -13.36 -2.41 -7.17
CA VAL A 401 -14.78 -2.40 -6.79
C VAL A 401 -15.47 -3.62 -7.40
N GLY A 402 -16.15 -4.38 -6.57
CA GLY A 402 -16.86 -5.61 -6.94
C GLY A 402 -15.98 -6.86 -7.02
N GLN A 403 -14.69 -6.77 -6.73
CA GLN A 403 -13.72 -7.85 -6.96
C GLN A 403 -12.95 -8.26 -5.69
N ALA A 404 -13.59 -8.21 -4.52
CA ALA A 404 -12.93 -8.52 -3.25
C ALA A 404 -12.37 -9.95 -3.23
N ASP A 405 -13.17 -10.96 -3.57
CA ASP A 405 -12.74 -12.36 -3.69
C ASP A 405 -11.60 -12.56 -4.70
N TYR A 406 -11.68 -11.89 -5.84
CA TYR A 406 -10.65 -11.95 -6.88
C TYR A 406 -9.34 -11.31 -6.40
N ALA A 407 -9.40 -10.15 -5.75
CA ALA A 407 -8.23 -9.50 -5.15
C ALA A 407 -7.61 -10.39 -4.06
N MET A 408 -8.43 -10.96 -3.18
CA MET A 408 -8.00 -11.89 -2.14
C MET A 408 -7.31 -13.13 -2.74
N ALA A 409 -7.90 -13.74 -3.76
CA ALA A 409 -7.35 -14.92 -4.42
C ALA A 409 -5.99 -14.65 -5.05
N ASN A 410 -5.87 -13.52 -5.76
CA ASN A 410 -4.61 -13.12 -6.40
C ASN A 410 -3.51 -12.74 -5.40
N GLU A 411 -3.87 -12.19 -4.23
CA GLU A 411 -2.89 -11.95 -3.16
C GLU A 411 -2.37 -13.26 -2.56
N VAL A 412 -3.23 -14.28 -2.37
CA VAL A 412 -2.76 -15.62 -1.94
C VAL A 412 -1.77 -16.20 -2.95
N LEU A 413 -2.07 -16.10 -4.25
CA LEU A 413 -1.14 -16.49 -5.32
C LEU A 413 0.22 -15.78 -5.20
N ASN A 414 0.21 -14.46 -4.96
CA ASN A 414 1.45 -13.70 -4.75
C ASN A 414 2.30 -14.27 -3.61
N LYS A 415 1.67 -14.64 -2.49
CA LYS A 415 2.41 -15.14 -1.31
C LYS A 415 2.81 -16.59 -1.46
N CYS A 416 2.01 -17.41 -2.12
CA CYS A 416 2.42 -18.75 -2.54
C CYS A 416 3.67 -18.69 -3.43
N ALA A 417 3.75 -17.76 -4.39
CA ALA A 417 4.95 -17.59 -5.20
C ALA A 417 6.19 -17.23 -4.34
N GLN A 418 6.06 -16.33 -3.38
CA GLN A 418 7.16 -16.02 -2.45
C GLN A 418 7.62 -17.25 -1.66
N SER A 419 6.67 -18.03 -1.12
CA SER A 419 6.99 -19.28 -0.42
C SER A 419 7.66 -20.31 -1.32
N GLU A 420 7.19 -20.46 -2.57
CA GLU A 420 7.80 -21.36 -3.54
C GLU A 420 9.21 -20.93 -3.94
N ALA A 421 9.43 -19.61 -4.11
CA ALA A 421 10.75 -19.06 -4.39
C ALA A 421 11.73 -19.33 -3.25
N ILE A 422 11.32 -19.11 -1.99
CA ILE A 422 12.13 -19.41 -0.80
C ILE A 422 12.42 -20.92 -0.73
N ARG A 423 11.40 -21.76 -0.93
CA ARG A 423 11.52 -23.22 -0.84
C ARG A 423 12.47 -23.80 -1.88
N ARG A 424 12.44 -23.28 -3.11
CA ARG A 424 13.16 -23.83 -4.27
C ARG A 424 14.51 -23.16 -4.52
N GLY A 425 14.74 -21.98 -3.96
CA GLY A 425 15.96 -21.20 -4.16
C GLY A 425 16.23 -20.90 -5.63
N SER A 426 17.51 -20.77 -5.99
CA SER A 426 17.94 -20.42 -7.36
C SER A 426 17.76 -21.53 -8.40
N GLY A 427 17.18 -22.68 -8.03
CA GLY A 427 16.93 -23.80 -8.96
C GLY A 427 15.62 -23.69 -9.73
N CYS A 428 14.77 -22.70 -9.42
CA CYS A 428 13.45 -22.54 -10.02
C CYS A 428 13.13 -21.06 -10.25
N ILE A 429 12.73 -20.71 -11.47
CA ILE A 429 12.12 -19.41 -11.75
C ILE A 429 10.73 -19.40 -11.12
N VAL A 430 10.49 -18.53 -10.15
CA VAL A 430 9.17 -18.38 -9.53
C VAL A 430 8.69 -16.95 -9.71
N LYS A 431 7.55 -16.77 -10.38
CA LYS A 431 6.98 -15.46 -10.71
C LYS A 431 5.48 -15.42 -10.42
N SER A 432 5.02 -14.39 -9.73
CA SER A 432 3.62 -13.99 -9.68
C SER A 432 3.45 -12.67 -10.40
N ILE A 433 2.75 -12.71 -11.54
CA ILE A 433 2.59 -11.56 -12.41
C ILE A 433 1.22 -10.94 -12.20
N ASN A 434 1.19 -9.78 -11.56
CA ASN A 434 0.01 -8.98 -11.29
C ASN A 434 -0.35 -8.19 -12.56
N TRP A 435 -1.14 -8.81 -13.43
CA TRP A 435 -1.52 -8.22 -14.70
C TRP A 435 -2.56 -7.10 -14.55
N GLY A 436 -2.31 -5.98 -15.24
CA GLY A 436 -3.34 -5.03 -15.63
C GLY A 436 -4.29 -5.63 -16.66
N PRO A 437 -5.33 -4.89 -17.10
CA PRO A 437 -6.28 -5.42 -18.07
C PRO A 437 -5.63 -5.59 -19.44
N TRP A 438 -5.77 -6.77 -20.05
CA TRP A 438 -5.28 -7.08 -21.40
C TRP A 438 -6.33 -6.72 -22.46
N ASP A 439 -5.90 -6.40 -23.67
CA ASP A 439 -6.76 -6.33 -24.86
C ASP A 439 -7.10 -7.75 -25.37
N GLY A 440 -7.87 -8.48 -24.57
CA GLY A 440 -8.24 -9.87 -24.84
C GLY A 440 -8.60 -10.67 -23.58
N GLY A 441 -8.97 -11.94 -23.75
CA GLY A 441 -9.30 -12.85 -22.65
C GLY A 441 -10.59 -12.46 -21.92
N MET A 442 -10.49 -12.05 -20.65
CA MET A 442 -11.64 -11.71 -19.79
C MET A 442 -12.24 -10.33 -20.12
N VAL A 443 -11.55 -9.49 -20.90
CA VAL A 443 -12.04 -8.17 -21.29
C VAL A 443 -12.96 -8.28 -22.51
N SER A 444 -14.27 -8.14 -22.28
CA SER A 444 -15.25 -8.07 -23.37
C SER A 444 -15.16 -6.74 -24.14
N PRO A 445 -15.67 -6.64 -25.37
CA PRO A 445 -15.71 -5.37 -26.12
C PRO A 445 -16.44 -4.23 -25.39
N LEU A 446 -17.44 -4.55 -24.57
CA LEU A 446 -18.15 -3.57 -23.75
C LEU A 446 -17.29 -3.10 -22.57
N LEU A 447 -16.56 -4.01 -21.94
CA LEU A 447 -15.63 -3.68 -20.87
C LEU A 447 -14.40 -2.91 -21.39
N LYS A 448 -13.93 -3.21 -22.60
CA LYS A 448 -12.88 -2.44 -23.29
C LYS A 448 -13.28 -0.97 -23.45
N LYS A 449 -14.48 -0.69 -23.97
CA LYS A 449 -14.99 0.69 -24.07
C LYS A 449 -15.09 1.39 -22.71
N HIS A 450 -15.47 0.64 -21.68
CA HIS A 450 -15.55 1.17 -20.32
C HIS A 450 -14.17 1.52 -19.75
N PHE A 451 -13.15 0.70 -20.00
CA PHE A 451 -11.76 0.99 -19.65
C PHE A 451 -11.21 2.19 -20.43
N GLU A 452 -11.44 2.25 -21.75
CA GLU A 452 -11.05 3.38 -22.61
C GLU A 452 -11.68 4.69 -22.13
N GLN A 453 -12.97 4.67 -21.74
CA GLN A 453 -13.67 5.84 -21.19
C GLN A 453 -13.13 6.29 -19.82
N ARG A 454 -12.46 5.39 -19.08
CA ARG A 454 -11.85 5.67 -17.77
C ARG A 454 -10.35 5.96 -17.85
N GLY A 455 -9.78 6.03 -19.06
CA GLY A 455 -8.36 6.25 -19.26
C GLY A 455 -7.48 5.07 -18.84
N VAL A 456 -8.05 3.87 -18.70
CA VAL A 456 -7.30 2.66 -18.36
C VAL A 456 -6.74 2.06 -19.65
N ASN A 457 -5.43 2.16 -19.82
CA ASN A 457 -4.74 1.58 -20.97
C ASN A 457 -4.74 0.04 -20.86
N LEU A 458 -5.29 -0.60 -21.88
CA LEU A 458 -5.22 -2.04 -22.02
C LEU A 458 -3.82 -2.45 -22.49
N ILE A 459 -3.29 -3.53 -21.92
CA ILE A 459 -2.04 -4.14 -22.36
C ILE A 459 -2.29 -4.80 -23.71
N PRO A 460 -1.62 -4.37 -24.80
CA PRO A 460 -1.72 -5.06 -26.08
C PRO A 460 -1.26 -6.51 -25.96
N LEU A 461 -1.90 -7.42 -26.69
CA LEU A 461 -1.62 -8.86 -26.58
C LEU A 461 -0.14 -9.18 -26.81
N GLU A 462 0.49 -8.56 -27.82
CA GLU A 462 1.91 -8.75 -28.13
C GLU A 462 2.81 -8.31 -26.97
N GLU A 463 2.60 -7.11 -26.42
CA GLU A 463 3.36 -6.59 -25.28
C GLU A 463 3.20 -7.47 -24.03
N GLY A 464 1.96 -7.89 -23.73
CA GLY A 464 1.69 -8.78 -22.60
C GLY A 464 2.38 -10.12 -22.74
N THR A 465 2.33 -10.74 -23.93
CA THR A 465 3.00 -12.03 -24.17
C THR A 465 4.52 -11.91 -24.14
N ALA A 466 5.10 -10.81 -24.65
CA ALA A 466 6.53 -10.55 -24.56
C ALA A 466 6.99 -10.37 -23.10
N ALA A 467 6.23 -9.62 -22.31
CA ALA A 467 6.47 -9.44 -20.88
C ALA A 467 6.38 -10.77 -20.11
N PHE A 468 5.41 -11.64 -20.44
CA PHE A 468 5.34 -12.98 -19.85
C PHE A 468 6.60 -13.80 -20.13
N VAL A 469 7.08 -13.81 -21.38
CA VAL A 469 8.30 -14.56 -21.74
C VAL A 469 9.51 -14.00 -21.01
N ALA A 470 9.64 -12.68 -20.89
CA ALA A 470 10.71 -12.05 -20.12
C ALA A 470 10.70 -12.51 -18.66
N GLU A 471 9.54 -12.48 -17.98
CA GLU A 471 9.47 -12.95 -16.59
C GLU A 471 9.70 -14.46 -16.45
N ALA A 472 9.14 -15.26 -17.36
CA ALA A 472 9.26 -16.72 -17.32
C ALA A 472 10.69 -17.21 -17.61
N THR A 473 11.60 -16.33 -18.04
CA THR A 473 13.01 -16.62 -18.31
C THR A 473 13.97 -15.87 -17.39
N ASP A 474 13.47 -14.96 -16.57
CA ASP A 474 14.25 -14.14 -15.66
C ASP A 474 14.40 -14.79 -14.27
N MET A 475 15.58 -15.34 -14.02
CA MET A 475 15.96 -15.93 -12.73
C MET A 475 16.22 -14.91 -11.62
N ASN A 476 16.58 -13.67 -11.95
CA ASN A 476 17.18 -12.72 -11.01
C ASN A 476 16.25 -11.58 -10.62
N GLY A 477 15.19 -11.32 -11.37
CA GLY A 477 14.23 -10.29 -11.03
C GLY A 477 13.27 -10.68 -9.91
N PRO A 478 12.48 -9.71 -9.43
CA PRO A 478 11.51 -9.91 -8.35
C PRO A 478 10.54 -11.06 -8.63
N VAL A 479 10.14 -11.75 -7.55
CA VAL A 479 9.13 -12.82 -7.57
C VAL A 479 7.74 -12.24 -7.84
N GLU A 480 7.38 -11.16 -7.16
CA GLU A 480 6.09 -10.48 -7.31
C GLU A 480 6.26 -9.23 -8.18
N VAL A 481 5.68 -9.26 -9.37
CA VAL A 481 5.77 -8.15 -10.34
C VAL A 481 4.39 -7.62 -10.70
N VAL A 482 4.32 -6.33 -10.99
CA VAL A 482 3.11 -5.64 -11.49
C VAL A 482 3.39 -5.17 -12.92
N ILE A 483 2.57 -5.63 -13.86
CA ILE A 483 2.73 -5.32 -15.29
C ILE A 483 1.41 -4.80 -15.86
N GLY A 484 1.46 -3.55 -16.33
CA GLY A 484 0.27 -2.80 -16.74
C GLY A 484 -0.67 -2.49 -15.57
N GLY A 485 -1.63 -1.60 -15.77
CA GLY A 485 -2.62 -1.25 -14.75
C GLY A 485 -2.17 -0.25 -13.66
N CYS A 486 -0.95 0.27 -13.71
CA CYS A 486 -0.71 1.65 -13.27
C CYS A 486 -0.77 2.49 -14.53
N SER A 487 -1.80 3.32 -14.70
CA SER A 487 -1.62 4.47 -15.59
C SER A 487 -0.39 5.23 -15.07
N GLU A 488 0.33 5.90 -15.95
CA GLU A 488 1.33 6.91 -15.53
C GLU A 488 0.73 7.89 -14.51
N ASP A 489 -0.60 7.95 -14.41
CA ASP A 489 -1.38 8.86 -13.59
C ASP A 489 -1.86 8.33 -12.22
N ARG A 490 -1.95 7.03 -11.89
CA ARG A 490 -2.71 6.61 -10.66
C ARG A 490 -2.28 5.29 -10.03
N PRO A 491 -1.22 5.27 -9.20
CA PRO A 491 -1.05 4.19 -8.24
C PRO A 491 -2.01 4.39 -7.08
N THR A 492 -2.70 3.35 -6.69
CA THR A 492 -3.56 3.35 -5.51
C THR A 492 -4.82 4.25 -5.62
N LEU A 493 -5.98 3.61 -5.42
CA LEU A 493 -7.20 4.19 -4.83
C LEU A 493 -8.15 4.99 -5.75
N ILE A 494 -9.44 4.71 -5.61
CA ILE A 494 -10.63 5.44 -6.10
C ILE A 494 -10.58 6.05 -7.53
N GLU A 495 -11.33 5.43 -8.45
CA GLU A 495 -11.76 6.08 -9.69
C GLU A 495 -12.88 7.11 -9.39
N GLY A 496 -12.77 8.33 -9.91
CA GLY A 496 -13.92 9.23 -10.12
C GLY A 496 -14.08 10.43 -9.19
N ALA A 497 -13.20 10.66 -8.21
CA ALA A 497 -13.19 11.90 -7.45
C ALA A 497 -12.01 12.79 -7.91
N SER A 498 -12.29 14.04 -8.28
CA SER A 498 -11.29 15.06 -8.62
C SER A 498 -10.46 15.53 -7.41
N GLU A 499 -10.69 14.94 -6.23
CA GLU A 499 -10.00 15.19 -4.97
C GLU A 499 -10.28 13.98 -4.05
N ARG A 500 -9.23 13.27 -3.61
CA ARG A 500 -9.38 12.15 -2.66
C ARG A 500 -9.17 12.70 -1.26
N SER A 501 -10.01 12.32 -0.29
CA SER A 501 -9.83 12.77 1.09
C SER A 501 -9.76 11.60 2.06
N TRP A 502 -8.80 11.64 2.97
CA TRP A 502 -8.72 10.74 4.11
C TRP A 502 -8.47 11.53 5.39
N HIS A 503 -8.78 10.91 6.51
CA HIS A 503 -8.66 11.52 7.83
C HIS A 503 -7.84 10.63 8.75
N ALA A 504 -7.07 11.25 9.64
CA ALA A 504 -6.47 10.59 10.77
C ALA A 504 -6.70 11.43 12.04
N GLU A 505 -6.57 10.80 13.19
CA GLU A 505 -6.74 11.47 14.47
C GLU A 505 -5.41 11.55 15.21
N LEU A 506 -5.23 12.60 15.99
CA LEU A 506 -4.11 12.71 16.91
C LEU A 506 -4.59 13.28 18.24
N PHE A 507 -3.98 12.82 19.32
CA PHE A 507 -4.37 13.16 20.68
C PHE A 507 -3.25 13.95 21.32
N LEU A 508 -3.56 15.16 21.78
CA LEU A 508 -2.58 15.91 22.55
C LEU A 508 -2.37 15.22 23.90
N PRO A 509 -1.11 14.99 24.29
CA PRO A 509 -0.81 14.51 25.63
C PRO A 509 -1.15 15.57 26.66
N GLU A 510 -1.41 15.14 27.90
CA GLU A 510 -1.45 16.04 29.05
C GLU A 510 -0.12 16.79 29.17
N PRO A 511 -0.10 18.13 29.29
CA PRO A 511 1.15 18.89 29.36
C PRO A 511 2.13 18.37 30.42
N SER A 512 1.63 17.95 31.59
CA SER A 512 2.48 17.41 32.67
C SER A 512 3.25 16.13 32.29
N HIS A 513 2.81 15.41 31.25
CA HIS A 513 3.44 14.20 30.74
C HIS A 513 4.15 14.42 29.40
N ALA A 514 4.14 15.63 28.85
CA ALA A 514 4.76 15.97 27.59
C ALA A 514 5.61 17.25 27.73
N PRO A 515 6.92 17.11 28.02
CA PRO A 515 7.81 18.24 28.22
C PRO A 515 7.77 19.27 27.09
N TRP A 516 7.72 18.84 25.83
CA TRP A 516 7.62 19.75 24.68
C TRP A 516 6.38 20.65 24.77
N LEU A 517 5.22 20.10 25.12
CA LEU A 517 3.98 20.89 25.20
C LEU A 517 3.98 21.79 26.44
N ASN A 518 4.49 21.30 27.57
CA ASN A 518 4.55 22.08 28.80
C ASN A 518 5.57 23.22 28.76
N ASP A 519 6.65 23.04 28.01
CA ASP A 519 7.74 24.01 27.90
C ASP A 519 7.49 25.06 26.79
N HIS A 520 6.43 24.92 25.98
CA HIS A 520 6.01 25.95 25.04
C HIS A 520 4.76 26.69 25.57
N ARG A 521 4.98 27.73 26.39
CA ARG A 521 3.92 28.48 27.09
C ARG A 521 3.77 29.92 26.63
N ILE A 522 2.61 30.28 26.11
CA ILE A 522 2.29 31.67 25.72
C ILE A 522 1.32 32.25 26.73
N GLY A 523 1.65 33.40 27.33
CA GLY A 523 0.85 34.00 28.41
C GLY A 523 0.60 33.03 29.58
N GLY A 524 1.57 32.14 29.85
CA GLY A 524 1.47 31.11 30.88
C GLY A 524 0.65 29.87 30.50
N ASN A 525 0.04 29.79 29.32
CA ASN A 525 -0.73 28.61 28.90
C ASN A 525 0.08 27.71 27.96
N PRO A 526 0.04 26.37 28.10
CA PRO A 526 0.62 25.45 27.12
C PRO A 526 -0.05 25.64 25.75
N VAL A 527 0.75 25.89 24.72
CA VAL A 527 0.28 26.08 23.35
C VAL A 527 1.05 25.14 22.43
N VAL A 528 0.36 24.52 21.47
CA VAL A 528 1.03 23.69 20.47
C VAL A 528 1.90 24.58 19.55
N PRO A 529 3.22 24.33 19.44
CA PRO A 529 4.08 25.05 18.51
C PRO A 529 3.64 24.84 17.05
N ALA A 530 3.74 25.87 16.21
CA ALA A 530 3.37 25.77 14.80
C ALA A 530 4.20 24.73 14.03
N VAL A 531 5.46 24.52 14.45
CA VAL A 531 6.35 23.50 13.88
C VAL A 531 5.88 22.06 14.14
N MET A 532 5.08 21.82 15.19
CA MET A 532 4.48 20.51 15.43
C MET A 532 3.39 20.21 14.38
N ALA A 533 2.61 21.20 13.97
CA ALA A 533 1.65 21.03 12.88
C ALA A 533 2.36 20.72 11.56
N LEU A 534 3.49 21.41 11.28
CA LEU A 534 4.35 21.10 10.14
C LEU A 534 4.87 19.66 10.17
N ASP A 535 5.40 19.22 11.31
CA ASP A 535 5.87 17.85 11.53
C ASP A 535 4.76 16.81 11.30
N TRP A 536 3.56 17.01 11.87
CA TRP A 536 2.43 16.13 11.64
C TRP A 536 2.01 16.05 10.16
N PHE A 537 2.00 17.17 9.44
CA PHE A 537 1.69 17.16 8.00
C PHE A 537 2.73 16.41 7.18
N VAL A 538 4.02 16.56 7.50
CA VAL A 538 5.09 15.85 6.80
C VAL A 538 5.12 14.36 7.14
N ARG A 539 4.92 13.98 8.41
CA ARG A 539 4.77 12.55 8.79
C ARG A 539 3.55 11.92 8.11
N ALA A 540 2.42 12.63 8.08
CA ALA A 540 1.21 12.20 7.39
C ALA A 540 1.44 11.99 5.89
N ALA A 541 2.16 12.91 5.24
CA ALA A 541 2.50 12.83 3.82
C ALA A 541 3.44 11.65 3.53
N SER A 542 4.53 11.51 4.29
CA SER A 542 5.49 10.41 4.16
C SER A 542 4.83 9.05 4.40
N ALA A 543 3.91 8.95 5.35
CA ALA A 543 3.15 7.72 5.60
C ALA A 543 2.18 7.40 4.45
N ALA A 544 1.53 8.41 3.85
CA ALA A 544 0.65 8.20 2.70
C ALA A 544 1.41 7.78 1.42
N TYR A 545 2.64 8.30 1.23
CA TYR A 545 3.49 8.02 0.06
C TYR A 545 4.90 7.58 0.48
N PRO A 546 5.06 6.35 1.02
CA PRO A 546 6.34 5.86 1.56
C PRO A 546 7.45 5.66 0.52
N HIS A 547 7.10 5.71 -0.78
CA HIS A 547 8.06 5.63 -1.89
C HIS A 547 8.54 7.02 -2.37
N LEU A 548 8.00 8.10 -1.82
CA LEU A 548 8.35 9.47 -2.18
C LEU A 548 9.00 10.18 -0.98
N THR A 549 9.75 11.24 -1.27
CA THR A 549 10.32 12.12 -0.25
C THR A 549 9.66 13.49 -0.33
N VAL A 550 9.40 14.10 0.83
CA VAL A 550 8.90 15.47 0.90
C VAL A 550 9.96 16.42 0.34
N LYS A 551 9.59 17.16 -0.70
CA LYS A 551 10.44 18.18 -1.33
C LYS A 551 10.18 19.55 -0.71
N GLN A 552 8.91 19.85 -0.47
CA GLN A 552 8.50 21.15 0.07
C GLN A 552 7.19 21.03 0.84
N CYS A 553 7.06 21.78 1.92
CA CYS A 553 5.77 22.07 2.56
C CYS A 553 5.53 23.57 2.47
N SER A 554 4.42 24.01 1.90
CA SER A 554 4.13 25.41 1.59
C SER A 554 2.81 25.86 2.22
N ASN A 555 2.61 27.18 2.26
CA ASN A 555 1.37 27.80 2.74
C ASN A 555 0.97 27.40 4.17
N LEU A 556 1.95 27.15 5.05
CA LEU A 556 1.66 26.85 6.46
C LEU A 556 1.07 28.10 7.13
N SER A 557 -0.23 28.06 7.38
CA SER A 557 -1.01 29.19 7.90
C SER A 557 -1.57 28.86 9.27
N VAL A 558 -1.28 29.72 10.25
CA VAL A 558 -1.87 29.62 11.59
C VAL A 558 -3.20 30.36 11.60
N LYS A 559 -4.32 29.62 11.63
CA LYS A 559 -5.66 30.22 11.72
C LYS A 559 -6.01 30.55 13.17
N LYS A 560 -5.78 29.59 14.07
CA LYS A 560 -5.94 29.76 15.52
C LYS A 560 -5.01 28.79 16.24
N GLY A 561 -4.17 29.30 17.15
CA GLY A 561 -3.31 28.46 17.98
C GLY A 561 -4.12 27.48 18.84
N ILE A 562 -3.55 26.30 19.08
CA ILE A 562 -4.17 25.28 19.93
C ILE A 562 -3.64 25.45 21.35
N VAL A 563 -4.54 25.82 22.27
CA VAL A 563 -4.22 25.94 23.70
C VAL A 563 -4.56 24.62 24.38
N ALA A 564 -3.55 23.94 24.92
CA ALA A 564 -3.74 22.74 25.72
C ALA A 564 -4.05 23.14 27.17
N ALA A 565 -5.28 23.61 27.39
CA ALA A 565 -5.77 23.86 28.74
C ALA A 565 -5.85 22.55 29.54
N ALA A 566 -5.66 22.63 30.86
CA ALA A 566 -5.95 21.52 31.75
C ALA A 566 -7.47 21.29 31.75
N ASN A 567 -7.94 20.49 30.79
CA ASN A 567 -9.30 19.97 30.82
C ASN A 567 -9.38 18.90 31.91
N ASP A 568 -10.61 18.61 32.33
CA ASP A 568 -11.04 17.75 33.44
C ASP A 568 -10.64 16.25 33.30
N GLY A 569 -9.45 15.96 32.76
CA GLY A 569 -8.97 14.63 32.36
C GLY A 569 -9.34 14.23 30.92
N LYS A 570 -9.90 15.15 30.11
CA LYS A 570 -10.26 14.88 28.70
C LYS A 570 -9.09 15.21 27.76
N ARG A 571 -8.60 14.20 27.04
CA ARG A 571 -7.60 14.35 25.97
C ARG A 571 -8.15 15.22 24.85
N ILE A 572 -7.37 16.19 24.39
CA ILE A 572 -7.75 17.03 23.24
C ILE A 572 -7.54 16.21 21.97
N ARG A 573 -8.63 15.90 21.27
CA ARG A 573 -8.59 15.23 19.97
C ARG A 573 -8.49 16.26 18.84
N LEU A 574 -7.60 16.00 17.90
CA LEU A 574 -7.43 16.75 16.68
C LEU A 574 -7.62 15.82 15.48
N THR A 575 -8.24 16.32 14.42
CA THR A 575 -8.45 15.59 13.17
C THR A 575 -7.58 16.20 12.09
N LEU A 576 -6.70 15.38 11.51
CA LEU A 576 -5.91 15.72 10.35
C LEU A 576 -6.67 15.25 9.11
N ALA A 577 -7.15 16.20 8.30
CA ALA A 577 -7.77 15.94 7.01
C ALA A 577 -6.73 16.16 5.91
N CYS A 578 -6.61 15.20 5.01
CA CYS A 578 -5.76 15.28 3.82
C CYS A 578 -6.62 15.29 2.58
N PHE A 579 -6.33 16.19 1.65
CA PHE A 579 -6.91 16.28 0.32
C PHE A 579 -5.81 15.98 -0.70
N ASP A 580 -5.84 14.77 -1.21
CA ASP A 580 -4.89 14.24 -2.17
C ASP A 580 -5.28 14.65 -3.60
N ARG A 581 -4.38 15.41 -4.22
CA ARG A 581 -4.44 15.93 -5.59
C ARG A 581 -3.32 15.37 -6.46
N THR A 582 -2.77 14.23 -6.05
CA THR A 582 -1.66 13.55 -6.71
C THR A 582 -2.06 13.08 -8.10
N ASP A 583 -1.15 13.31 -9.04
CA ASP A 583 -1.23 12.81 -10.41
C ASP A 583 0.05 12.02 -10.69
N GLY A 584 -0.08 10.70 -10.71
CA GLY A 584 1.00 9.76 -11.01
C GLY A 584 1.70 9.11 -9.81
N LEU A 585 2.74 8.35 -10.14
CA LEU A 585 3.61 7.59 -9.21
C LEU A 585 4.86 8.35 -8.77
N ALA A 586 5.27 9.37 -9.53
CA ALA A 586 6.57 10.01 -9.35
C ALA A 586 6.52 11.25 -8.45
N HIS A 587 5.33 11.85 -8.31
CA HIS A 587 5.10 13.09 -7.57
C HIS A 587 3.78 12.99 -6.82
N ALA A 588 3.68 13.62 -5.66
CA ALA A 588 2.43 13.74 -4.91
C ALA A 588 2.20 15.19 -4.46
N ARG A 589 0.93 15.60 -4.43
CA ARG A 589 0.50 16.92 -3.94
C ARG A 589 -0.66 16.76 -2.97
N LEU A 590 -0.43 17.12 -1.71
CA LEU A 590 -1.35 16.89 -0.61
C LEU A 590 -1.67 18.21 0.08
N SER A 591 -2.94 18.55 0.23
CA SER A 591 -3.37 19.69 1.05
C SER A 591 -3.86 19.18 2.40
N PHE A 592 -3.40 19.76 3.49
CA PHE A 592 -3.75 19.33 4.85
C PHE A 592 -4.49 20.42 5.61
N GLU A 593 -5.40 19.97 6.46
CA GLU A 593 -6.07 20.77 7.47
C GLU A 593 -6.02 20.07 8.82
N LEU A 594 -5.57 20.77 9.86
CA LEU A 594 -5.65 20.30 11.24
C LEU A 594 -6.85 20.94 11.93
N ARG A 595 -7.80 20.12 12.37
CA ARG A 595 -9.10 20.54 12.91
C ARG A 595 -9.27 20.13 14.37
N GLY A 596 -9.94 20.95 15.17
CA GLY A 596 -10.38 20.61 16.54
C GLY A 596 -11.75 19.91 16.56
N GLU A 597 -12.25 19.56 17.75
CA GLU A 597 -13.48 18.78 17.96
C GLU A 597 -14.76 19.42 17.38
N GLU A 598 -14.80 20.74 17.18
CA GLU A 598 -15.93 21.45 16.55
C GLU A 598 -15.72 21.69 15.03
N GLY A 599 -14.72 21.05 14.43
CA GLY A 599 -14.35 21.24 13.02
C GLY A 599 -13.60 22.54 12.73
N LEU A 600 -13.27 23.32 13.77
CA LEU A 600 -12.47 24.54 13.68
C LEU A 600 -11.08 24.23 13.11
N ILE A 601 -10.73 24.88 12.01
CA ILE A 601 -9.41 24.73 11.38
C ILE A 601 -8.39 25.54 12.17
N HIS A 602 -7.35 24.87 12.66
CA HIS A 602 -6.24 25.47 13.39
C HIS A 602 -5.05 25.79 12.47
N TYR A 603 -4.68 24.83 11.62
CA TYR A 603 -3.55 24.93 10.70
C TYR A 603 -3.90 24.37 9.33
N THR A 604 -3.30 24.92 8.29
CA THR A 604 -3.38 24.41 6.91
C THR A 604 -2.00 24.43 6.29
N ALA A 605 -1.69 23.47 5.41
CA ALA A 605 -0.46 23.47 4.60
C ALA A 605 -0.62 22.61 3.34
N ASP A 606 0.23 22.84 2.35
CA ASP A 606 0.33 22.02 1.14
C ASP A 606 1.70 21.31 1.10
N VAL A 607 1.74 19.99 0.94
CA VAL A 607 2.96 19.20 0.87
C VAL A 607 3.15 18.67 -0.55
N GLU A 608 4.33 18.94 -1.11
CA GLU A 608 4.78 18.40 -2.39
C GLU A 608 5.87 17.35 -2.18
N MET A 609 5.70 16.20 -2.82
CA MET A 609 6.61 15.06 -2.73
C MET A 609 7.05 14.60 -4.12
N GLY A 610 8.20 13.92 -4.19
CA GLY A 610 8.66 13.29 -5.42
C GLY A 610 9.72 12.23 -5.21
N ILE A 611 9.99 11.44 -6.25
CA ILE A 611 11.06 10.45 -6.26
C ILE A 611 12.39 11.14 -6.00
N VAL A 612 13.26 10.48 -5.24
CA VAL A 612 14.66 10.87 -5.13
C VAL A 612 15.36 10.35 -6.38
N HIS A 613 15.56 11.19 -7.39
CA HIS A 613 16.61 10.89 -8.36
C HIS A 613 17.94 11.09 -7.62
N ASP A 614 18.81 10.07 -7.61
CA ASP A 614 20.19 10.16 -7.08
C ASP A 614 20.99 11.35 -7.67
N THR A 615 20.49 11.95 -8.76
CA THR A 615 21.06 13.10 -9.46
C THR A 615 20.37 14.45 -9.18
N GLU A 616 19.28 14.48 -8.40
CA GLU A 616 18.59 15.72 -7.99
C GLU A 616 18.60 15.89 -6.46
N GLN A 617 19.75 15.62 -5.83
CA GLN A 617 20.18 16.51 -4.75
C GLN A 617 20.47 17.86 -5.42
N GLY A 618 19.44 18.68 -5.66
CA GLY A 618 19.65 20.03 -6.17
C GLY A 618 20.69 20.73 -5.29
N ASP A 619 21.66 21.41 -5.91
CA ASP A 619 22.72 22.13 -5.18
C ASP A 619 22.08 22.92 -4.04
N ALA A 620 22.41 22.54 -2.80
CA ALA A 620 21.91 23.24 -1.63
C ALA A 620 22.23 24.72 -1.81
N PRO A 621 21.24 25.63 -1.72
CA PRO A 621 21.46 27.02 -2.07
C PRO A 621 22.53 27.61 -1.15
N MET A 622 23.43 28.43 -1.70
CA MET A 622 24.34 29.19 -0.85
C MET A 622 23.55 30.18 0.01
N PHE A 623 23.70 30.09 1.33
CA PHE A 623 23.09 31.02 2.27
C PHE A 623 24.17 31.82 3.00
N GLU A 624 24.46 33.02 2.49
CA GLU A 624 25.46 33.91 3.06
C GLU A 624 25.01 34.51 4.40
N ALA A 625 25.98 34.77 5.29
CA ALA A 625 25.72 35.45 6.55
C ALA A 625 25.28 36.90 6.30
N ALA A 626 24.24 37.35 7.00
CA ALA A 626 23.91 38.76 7.04
C ALA A 626 25.00 39.51 7.81
N GLY A 627 25.51 40.62 7.25
CA GLY A 627 26.46 41.48 7.97
C GLY A 627 25.84 42.03 9.27
N GLY A 628 26.64 42.09 10.33
CA GLY A 628 26.14 42.52 11.64
C GLY A 628 27.23 42.63 12.70
N GLU A 629 26.81 42.99 13.90
CA GLU A 629 27.67 43.06 15.09
C GLU A 629 27.34 41.90 16.04
N ALA A 630 28.19 41.65 17.03
CA ALA A 630 27.88 40.70 18.09
C ALA A 630 26.55 41.03 18.79
N TRP A 631 25.81 40.00 19.17
CA TRP A 631 24.59 40.20 19.96
C TRP A 631 24.90 40.88 21.30
N ARG A 632 24.01 41.79 21.71
CA ARG A 632 24.10 42.46 23.02
C ARG A 632 23.56 41.60 24.17
N TRP A 633 22.81 40.56 23.83
CA TRP A 633 22.20 39.63 24.78
C TRP A 633 23.05 38.39 24.89
N GLN A 634 23.20 37.90 26.11
CA GLN A 634 23.76 36.59 26.41
C GLN A 634 22.65 35.54 26.44
N LEU A 635 23.03 34.25 26.48
CA LEU A 635 22.09 33.14 26.50
C LEU A 635 21.10 33.21 27.68
N ALA A 636 21.58 33.66 28.85
CA ALA A 636 20.73 33.83 30.04
C ALA A 636 19.66 34.92 29.85
N ASP A 637 19.96 35.97 29.08
CA ASP A 637 19.05 37.11 28.87
C ASP A 637 17.87 36.79 27.95
N ILE A 638 17.97 35.72 27.14
CA ILE A 638 16.92 35.36 26.18
C ILE A 638 15.91 34.37 26.74
N TYR A 639 16.29 33.54 27.73
CA TYR A 639 15.43 32.53 28.36
C TYR A 639 14.96 32.89 29.79
N ASP A 640 15.10 34.16 30.19
CA ASP A 640 14.62 34.68 31.47
C ASP A 640 13.09 34.89 31.55
N GLY A 641 12.37 34.60 30.45
CA GLY A 641 10.93 34.81 30.30
C GLY A 641 10.53 36.18 29.76
N SER A 642 11.46 37.16 29.68
CA SER A 642 11.18 38.51 29.14
C SER A 642 11.18 38.53 27.62
N LYS A 643 12.07 37.73 27.01
CA LYS A 643 12.18 37.57 25.57
C LYS A 643 11.49 36.27 25.24
N LEU A 644 12.16 35.12 25.32
CA LEU A 644 11.57 33.85 24.93
C LEU A 644 10.77 33.24 26.07
N PHE A 645 9.71 32.52 25.71
CA PHE A 645 8.82 31.83 26.65
C PHE A 645 9.06 30.32 26.73
N HIS A 646 10.16 29.85 26.13
CA HIS A 646 10.49 28.44 25.95
C HIS A 646 11.22 27.84 27.18
N GLY A 647 10.71 26.71 27.66
CA GLY A 647 11.36 25.84 28.63
C GLY A 647 12.42 24.95 27.97
N SER A 648 13.06 24.11 28.79
CA SER A 648 14.19 23.25 28.42
C SER A 648 14.00 22.45 27.13
N ALA A 649 12.80 21.93 26.88
CA ALA A 649 12.51 21.07 25.72
C ALA A 649 12.74 21.75 24.36
N PHE A 650 12.83 23.08 24.32
CA PHE A 650 13.02 23.87 23.09
C PHE A 650 14.29 24.75 23.12
N ARG A 651 15.18 24.58 24.10
CA ARG A 651 16.39 25.42 24.25
C ARG A 651 17.56 24.92 23.39
N VAL A 652 17.42 25.00 22.07
CA VAL A 652 18.45 24.57 21.12
C VAL A 652 19.54 25.63 20.88
N ILE A 653 19.23 26.91 21.06
CA ILE A 653 20.20 28.00 20.90
C ILE A 653 21.30 27.88 21.98
N ARG A 654 22.56 27.77 21.56
CA ARG A 654 23.73 27.72 22.47
C ARG A 654 24.54 29.00 22.46
N GLU A 655 24.64 29.64 21.30
CA GLU A 655 25.40 30.87 21.15
C GLU A 655 24.71 31.81 20.18
N LEU A 656 24.62 33.11 20.54
CA LEU A 656 24.17 34.17 19.67
C LEU A 656 25.39 34.83 19.04
N THR A 657 25.60 34.68 17.73
CA THR A 657 26.84 35.12 17.07
C THR A 657 26.71 36.55 16.55
N LEU A 658 25.88 36.78 15.52
CA LEU A 658 25.78 38.07 14.83
C LEU A 658 24.33 38.55 14.70
N ALA A 659 24.13 39.87 14.79
CA ALA A 659 22.85 40.52 14.53
C ALA A 659 23.05 41.87 13.82
N GLY A 660 22.34 42.07 12.71
CA GLY A 660 22.36 43.28 11.90
C GLY A 660 20.97 43.67 11.40
N HIS A 661 20.90 44.75 10.62
CA HIS A 661 19.65 45.20 10.00
C HIS A 661 19.12 44.22 8.95
N GLU A 662 20.01 43.48 8.29
CA GLU A 662 19.66 42.53 7.22
C GLU A 662 19.46 41.09 7.72
N GLY A 663 19.70 40.81 9.01
CA GLY A 663 19.57 39.45 9.51
C GLY A 663 20.24 39.17 10.85
N ALA A 664 20.32 37.89 11.18
CA ALA A 664 20.88 37.37 12.43
C ALA A 664 21.46 35.97 12.25
N GLU A 665 22.35 35.57 13.15
CA GLU A 665 22.97 34.26 13.19
C GLU A 665 23.10 33.77 14.64
N ALA A 666 22.98 32.46 14.82
CA ALA A 666 23.20 31.77 16.09
C ALA A 666 23.62 30.30 15.86
N ILE A 667 24.28 29.71 16.86
CA ILE A 667 24.69 28.30 16.87
C ILE A 667 23.70 27.50 17.72
N PHE A 668 23.16 26.43 17.13
CA PHE A 668 22.21 25.51 17.75
C PHE A 668 22.85 24.16 18.02
N LYS A 669 22.39 23.47 19.06
CA LYS A 669 22.81 22.10 19.38
C LYS A 669 21.79 21.40 20.27
N HIS A 670 21.55 20.11 20.04
CA HIS A 670 20.77 19.29 20.96
C HIS A 670 21.49 19.07 22.30
N ASP A 671 20.68 18.91 23.33
CA ASP A 671 21.01 18.26 24.61
C ASP A 671 19.94 17.21 24.96
N GLU A 672 20.11 16.57 26.11
CA GLU A 672 19.19 15.56 26.65
C GLU A 672 17.72 16.04 26.72
N ALA A 673 17.48 17.31 27.04
CA ALA A 673 16.13 17.84 27.16
C ALA A 673 15.46 18.10 25.80
N THR A 674 16.24 18.30 24.75
CA THR A 674 15.76 18.50 23.37
C THR A 674 15.81 17.24 22.50
N ALA A 675 16.38 16.13 22.99
CA ALA A 675 16.57 14.91 22.21
C ALA A 675 15.25 14.26 21.75
N TRP A 676 14.12 14.61 22.39
CA TRP A 676 12.79 14.12 22.00
C TRP A 676 12.39 14.49 20.55
N SER A 677 12.95 15.56 19.99
CA SER A 677 12.56 16.08 18.68
C SER A 677 13.33 15.44 17.52
N HIS A 678 14.49 14.84 17.81
CA HIS A 678 15.35 14.26 16.79
C HIS A 678 14.83 12.87 16.42
N GLN A 679 14.51 12.70 15.13
CA GLN A 679 14.31 11.40 14.52
C GLN A 679 14.95 11.41 13.14
N GLU A 680 15.78 10.39 12.87
CA GLU A 680 16.47 10.27 11.59
C GLU A 680 15.49 10.25 10.42
N GLY A 681 15.74 11.08 9.41
CA GLY A 681 14.91 11.18 8.21
C GLY A 681 13.58 11.94 8.39
N GLN A 682 13.34 12.53 9.57
CA GLN A 682 12.18 13.38 9.83
C GLN A 682 12.58 14.83 10.06
N ILE A 683 11.57 15.70 10.14
CA ILE A 683 11.76 17.09 10.56
C ILE A 683 12.18 17.09 12.04
N ASP A 684 13.00 18.05 12.43
CA ASP A 684 13.30 18.31 13.83
C ASP A 684 12.52 19.53 14.36
N PRO A 685 11.41 19.34 15.10
CA PRO A 685 10.62 20.43 15.62
C PRO A 685 11.40 21.39 16.52
N ALA A 686 12.30 20.91 17.39
CA ALA A 686 13.00 21.78 18.32
C ALA A 686 14.00 22.69 17.59
N MET A 687 14.71 22.16 16.59
CA MET A 687 15.62 22.94 15.76
C MET A 687 14.89 23.98 14.90
N LEU A 688 13.75 23.60 14.31
CA LEU A 688 12.94 24.54 13.53
C LEU A 688 12.35 25.64 14.41
N ASP A 689 11.83 25.29 15.59
CA ASP A 689 11.32 26.27 16.54
C ASP A 689 12.44 27.20 17.03
N GLY A 690 13.64 26.68 17.27
CA GLY A 690 14.83 27.50 17.56
C GLY A 690 15.09 28.59 16.51
N GLY A 691 14.84 28.31 15.23
CA GLY A 691 14.90 29.32 14.18
C GLY A 691 13.83 30.40 14.34
N LEU A 692 12.59 30.02 14.67
CA LEU A 692 11.51 30.96 14.98
C LEU A 692 11.79 31.78 16.25
N GLN A 693 12.46 31.18 17.24
CA GLN A 693 12.96 31.88 18.42
C GLN A 693 13.99 32.96 18.02
N LEU A 694 14.95 32.62 17.15
CA LEU A 694 15.92 33.58 16.63
C LEU A 694 15.25 34.69 15.81
N ALA A 695 14.25 34.36 14.98
CA ALA A 695 13.47 35.34 14.21
C ALA A 695 12.71 36.29 15.12
N ARG A 696 12.20 35.78 16.24
CA ARG A 696 11.53 36.58 17.26
C ARG A 696 12.51 37.52 17.99
N LEU A 697 13.69 37.03 18.36
CA LEU A 697 14.75 37.87 18.96
C LEU A 697 15.17 38.99 18.00
N TRP A 698 15.33 38.66 16.72
CA TRP A 698 15.65 39.64 15.68
C TRP A 698 14.51 40.66 15.49
N GLY A 699 13.25 40.22 15.52
CA GLY A 699 12.07 41.10 15.51
C GLY A 699 12.04 42.08 16.69
N ILE A 700 12.32 41.61 17.91
CA ILE A 700 12.42 42.48 19.11
C ILE A 700 13.52 43.51 18.93
N ARG A 701 14.68 43.12 18.37
CA ARG A 701 15.77 44.07 18.07
C ARG A 701 15.33 45.13 17.05
N MET A 702 14.50 44.76 16.07
CA MET A 702 14.07 45.69 15.01
C MET A 702 12.95 46.64 15.44
N PHE A 703 12.01 46.18 16.26
CA PHE A 703 10.81 46.94 16.60
C PHE A 703 10.76 47.42 18.05
N GLY A 704 11.55 46.83 18.95
CA GLY A 704 11.43 47.04 20.40
C GLY A 704 10.22 46.35 21.02
N GLU A 705 9.42 45.64 20.23
CA GLU A 705 8.21 44.92 20.66
C GLU A 705 8.31 43.44 20.32
N THR A 706 7.56 42.61 21.04
CA THR A 706 7.51 41.17 20.82
C THR A 706 6.76 40.81 19.53
N THR A 707 7.29 39.85 18.79
CA THR A 707 6.65 39.32 17.59
C THR A 707 6.27 37.85 17.73
N LEU A 708 5.29 37.38 16.96
CA LEU A 708 4.93 35.97 16.83
C LEU A 708 4.82 35.55 15.35
N PRO A 709 5.14 34.28 15.04
CA PRO A 709 4.98 33.76 13.68
C PRO A 709 3.49 33.63 13.35
N THR A 710 3.09 34.12 12.17
CA THR A 710 1.71 33.97 11.67
C THR A 710 1.64 33.10 10.42
N THR A 711 2.70 33.14 9.60
CA THR A 711 2.78 32.44 8.32
C THR A 711 4.20 31.94 8.11
N ILE A 712 4.33 30.70 7.65
CA ILE A 712 5.56 30.16 7.09
C ILE A 712 5.25 29.84 5.63
N GLY A 713 5.83 30.61 4.70
CA GLY A 713 5.49 30.48 3.28
C GLY A 713 5.93 29.13 2.70
N SER A 714 7.13 28.67 3.04
CA SER A 714 7.52 27.28 2.78
C SER A 714 8.65 26.75 3.66
N TYR A 715 8.65 25.45 3.89
CA TYR A 715 9.73 24.63 4.40
C TYR A 715 10.27 23.74 3.28
N ALA A 716 11.60 23.65 3.18
CA ALA A 716 12.27 22.69 2.31
C ALA A 716 13.40 22.00 3.09
N ALA A 717 13.50 20.69 2.94
CA ALA A 717 14.55 19.87 3.52
C ALA A 717 15.48 19.39 2.40
N TYR A 718 16.79 19.56 2.60
CA TYR A 718 17.81 19.07 1.68
C TYR A 718 18.55 17.87 2.26
N ARG A 719 18.79 17.88 3.57
CA ARG A 719 19.47 16.82 4.31
C ARG A 719 18.93 16.73 5.75
N SER A 720 19.08 15.56 6.38
CA SER A 720 18.74 15.37 7.79
C SER A 720 19.63 16.24 8.68
N MET A 721 19.05 16.78 9.76
CA MET A 721 19.82 17.51 10.76
C MET A 721 20.60 16.53 11.65
N PRO A 722 21.91 16.73 11.85
CA PRO A 722 22.71 15.86 12.71
C PRO A 722 22.33 16.02 14.18
N GLU A 723 22.31 14.92 14.93
CA GLU A 723 21.91 14.92 16.35
C GLU A 723 22.97 15.57 17.26
N HIS A 724 24.25 15.27 17.03
CA HIS A 724 25.33 15.61 17.98
C HIS A 724 26.23 16.78 17.52
N GLU A 725 26.04 17.27 16.31
CA GLU A 725 26.83 18.35 15.72
C GLU A 725 26.21 19.71 15.99
N SER A 726 27.03 20.77 15.85
CA SER A 726 26.54 22.14 15.97
C SER A 726 25.96 22.57 14.62
N ILE A 727 24.79 23.19 14.65
CA ILE A 727 24.11 23.69 13.44
C ILE A 727 24.10 25.22 13.50
N VAL A 728 24.52 25.88 12.42
CA VAL A 728 24.43 27.33 12.32
C VAL A 728 23.06 27.70 11.75
N CYS A 729 22.27 28.48 12.49
CA CYS A 729 21.02 29.04 11.98
C CYS A 729 21.24 30.49 11.56
N ARG A 730 20.88 30.81 10.31
CA ARG A 730 20.96 32.16 9.74
C ARG A 730 19.59 32.69 9.39
N ILE A 731 19.38 33.97 9.60
CA ILE A 731 18.19 34.73 9.21
C ILE A 731 18.61 35.81 8.23
N ARG A 732 17.86 35.95 7.14
CA ARG A 732 17.98 37.04 6.17
C ARG A 732 16.64 37.75 6.02
N SER A 733 16.66 39.07 6.14
CA SER A 733 15.52 39.94 5.88
C SER A 733 15.17 39.92 4.40
N GLU A 734 13.91 39.63 4.07
CA GLU A 734 13.40 39.76 2.70
C GLU A 734 12.59 41.05 2.54
N ARG A 735 11.76 41.36 3.55
CA ARG A 735 10.92 42.56 3.54
C ARG A 735 10.62 43.02 4.96
N ARG A 736 10.65 44.34 5.17
CA ARG A 736 10.22 44.96 6.43
C ARG A 736 8.97 45.81 6.24
N GLY A 737 7.93 45.49 7.01
CA GLY A 737 6.73 46.31 7.14
C GLY A 737 6.75 47.19 8.38
N ARG A 738 5.68 47.97 8.58
CA ARG A 738 5.51 48.79 9.79
C ARG A 738 5.25 47.96 11.05
N TYR A 739 4.61 46.79 10.90
CA TYR A 739 4.19 45.92 12.00
C TYR A 739 4.59 44.45 11.82
N LYS A 740 5.44 44.16 10.82
CA LYS A 740 5.87 42.80 10.52
C LYS A 740 7.25 42.74 9.87
N THR A 741 7.96 41.64 10.07
CA THR A 741 9.13 41.24 9.28
C THR A 741 8.79 40.02 8.44
N VAL A 742 9.36 39.95 7.24
CA VAL A 742 9.39 38.77 6.38
C VAL A 742 10.85 38.38 6.20
N SER A 743 11.18 37.14 6.55
CA SER A 743 12.56 36.64 6.53
C SER A 743 12.66 35.22 6.00
N GLN A 744 13.84 34.89 5.46
CA GLN A 744 14.27 33.54 5.18
C GLN A 744 15.18 33.05 6.29
N LEU A 745 15.00 31.81 6.74
CA LEU A 745 15.82 31.13 7.72
C LEU A 745 16.48 29.92 7.07
N ALA A 746 17.74 29.65 7.39
CA ALA A 746 18.46 28.47 6.92
C ALA A 746 19.26 27.83 8.07
N TRP A 747 19.32 26.51 8.07
CA TRP A 747 20.14 25.70 8.98
C TRP A 747 21.29 25.12 8.18
N LEU A 748 22.53 25.34 8.65
CA LEU A 748 23.74 24.93 7.96
C LEU A 748 24.58 24.02 8.85
N ASN A 749 25.24 23.03 8.25
CA ASN A 749 26.25 22.25 8.95
C ASN A 749 27.55 23.05 9.14
N GLU A 750 28.54 22.45 9.80
CA GLU A 750 29.84 23.08 10.05
C GLU A 750 30.61 23.43 8.76
N GLN A 751 30.30 22.73 7.64
CA GLN A 751 30.87 22.98 6.32
C GLN A 751 30.15 24.11 5.55
N GLY A 752 29.06 24.66 6.10
CA GLY A 752 28.27 25.72 5.47
C GLY A 752 27.30 25.23 4.40
N GLU A 753 27.00 23.93 4.36
CA GLU A 753 25.98 23.36 3.48
C GLU A 753 24.60 23.51 4.12
N VAL A 754 23.60 23.91 3.35
CA VAL A 754 22.23 24.08 3.85
C VAL A 754 21.56 22.72 4.04
N LEU A 755 21.12 22.45 5.27
CA LEU A 755 20.39 21.26 5.68
C LEU A 755 18.89 21.43 5.42
N ALA A 756 18.34 22.58 5.81
CA ALA A 756 16.94 22.94 5.62
C ALA A 756 16.76 24.46 5.59
N GLU A 757 15.59 24.91 5.14
CA GLU A 757 15.22 26.33 5.13
C GLU A 757 13.73 26.57 5.39
N LEU A 758 13.42 27.75 5.91
CA LEU A 758 12.08 28.34 5.92
C LEU A 758 12.10 29.64 5.11
N ARG A 759 11.19 29.78 4.14
CA ARG A 759 11.04 30.98 3.30
C ARG A 759 9.77 31.75 3.64
N ASN A 760 9.80 33.07 3.42
CA ASN A 760 8.68 33.97 3.69
C ASN A 760 8.10 33.78 5.11
N VAL A 761 8.96 33.70 6.13
CA VAL A 761 8.53 33.62 7.52
C VAL A 761 8.03 34.99 7.95
N GLU A 762 6.73 35.12 8.21
CA GLU A 762 6.11 36.35 8.65
C GLU A 762 5.99 36.41 10.18
N MET A 763 6.69 37.37 10.79
CA MET A 763 6.60 37.66 12.22
C MET A 763 5.85 38.98 12.42
N HIS A 764 4.73 38.95 13.13
CA HIS A 764 3.90 40.14 13.40
C HIS A 764 4.10 40.64 14.84
N ILE A 765 4.08 41.96 15.02
CA ILE A 765 4.05 42.58 16.35
C ILE A 765 2.76 42.18 17.07
N VAL A 766 2.89 41.75 18.32
CA VAL A 766 1.77 41.46 19.20
C VAL A 766 1.66 42.60 20.19
N ALA A 767 0.55 43.35 20.13
CA ALA A 767 0.32 44.46 21.05
C ALA A 767 0.12 43.92 22.47
N GLY A 768 1.09 44.22 23.35
CA GLY A 768 1.04 44.07 24.83
C GLY A 768 0.38 42.81 25.38
N GLN A 769 1.17 41.77 25.63
CA GLN A 769 0.83 40.74 26.64
C GLN A 769 1.31 41.17 28.02
#